data_AF-A0A6V7K3P0-F1
#
_entry.id   AF-A0A6V7K3P0-F1
#
_cell.length_a   1.000
_cell.length_b   1.000
_cell.length_c   1.000
_cell.angle_alpha   90.00
_cell.angle_beta   90.00
_cell.angle_gamma   90.00
#
_symmetry.space_group_name_H-M   'P 1'
#
loop_
_entity.id
_entity.type
_entity.pdbx_description
1 polymer ?
#
loop_
_entity_poly.entity_id
_entity_poly.type
_entity_poly.pdbx_seq_one_letter_code
_entity_poly.pdbx_strand_id
1 'polypeptide(L)'
;ISSSGFDFDLQAESDTRAVKGNDWMSETVTSIAYKQELSETQRSDPKKRRLVGARSRQEFESALLNLYKWLDYVDLEIGRSEGVFDELSVEEKKVVYEESLADVEARKSEYEKVLEIGEQLVSELKEADEKFDEEMKKINDIKKCWRATNARLAEIKERIDFLMEVKQFRSELASLNLLLDGYSKWFDANKDNAQIENFRVKIKSMNSHEERVKKLLDKSESLAKHSIDGNDISAIKNEQSEFITKWKQLNNKLSIRLNELSTAINKNPPKKYSETIAFLLSFINNLEGILLSEDTVLSDEKTMKDQLKKLHELQNSVEEHREKFNYVNNVGQELMSKIDGDSQGQRFKEELQDLNTKWSDIPIILEERQQRLAKDIRSLAAFNDEFSNFEEWLEKSLNALAEICQDRLIKDVETTKFKLEQLKSLSEEVSKNKPRIESLQTMTNQFLENSEPKFANTLNSRQEVVSQKWHGVIDGIKAEQDKHEAALRKNDEIINGIEDFTGWLAALEKDIPQDTKISSSVELFQIRGRYQSLKDKVDKRVEEFRNLNEMGNDKLLNSEGSSVQELGRQFTFLNARWTDVTDRIYEKYRQLQNASHEYGEFRALVAQESDWLDKLEKRLKKSSKTAADAEEISEELD
;
A
#
# COMPACT_ATOMS: atom_id res chain seq x y z
N ILE A 1 -62.99 -20.83 20.20
CA ILE A 1 -64.17 -19.95 20.03
C ILE A 1 -64.16 -19.49 18.58
N SER A 2 -65.21 -19.88 17.84
CA SER A 2 -65.67 -19.46 16.48
C SER A 2 -64.62 -19.30 15.37
N SER A 3 -64.75 -19.89 14.18
CA SER A 3 -65.96 -19.98 13.36
C SER A 3 -65.79 -21.06 12.28
N SER A 4 -66.81 -21.89 12.15
CA SER A 4 -67.04 -22.83 11.05
C SER A 4 -67.13 -22.09 9.70
N GLY A 5 -66.55 -22.70 8.67
CA GLY A 5 -66.68 -22.29 7.28
C GLY A 5 -66.49 -23.51 6.37
N PHE A 6 -67.33 -24.52 6.56
CA PHE A 6 -67.58 -25.54 5.54
C PHE A 6 -68.82 -25.07 4.79
N ASP A 7 -68.61 -24.31 3.71
CA ASP A 7 -69.64 -24.15 2.69
C ASP A 7 -69.59 -25.39 1.80
N PHE A 8 -70.53 -26.29 2.05
CA PHE A 8 -70.90 -27.35 1.12
C PHE A 8 -71.88 -26.73 0.14
N ASP A 9 -71.41 -26.39 -1.07
CA ASP A 9 -72.29 -26.00 -2.16
C ASP A 9 -72.84 -27.28 -2.80
N LEU A 10 -73.90 -27.83 -2.19
CA LEU A 10 -74.76 -28.84 -2.80
C LEU A 10 -75.65 -28.13 -3.83
N GLN A 11 -75.08 -27.83 -5.01
CA GLN A 11 -75.91 -27.60 -6.18
C GLN A 11 -76.50 -28.94 -6.63
N ALA A 12 -77.74 -29.16 -6.22
CA ALA A 12 -78.62 -30.13 -6.86
C ALA A 12 -78.98 -29.60 -8.26
N GLU A 13 -78.15 -29.90 -9.26
CA GLU A 13 -78.56 -29.79 -10.66
C GLU A 13 -79.39 -31.02 -11.02
N SER A 14 -80.68 -30.94 -10.70
CA SER A 14 -81.70 -31.74 -11.37
C SER A 14 -81.94 -31.17 -12.77
N ASP A 15 -81.01 -31.43 -13.70
CA ASP A 15 -81.20 -31.12 -15.12
C ASP A 15 -81.26 -32.43 -15.92
N THR A 16 -82.34 -33.18 -15.72
CA THR A 16 -82.84 -34.11 -16.72
C THR A 16 -83.23 -33.31 -17.96
N ARG A 17 -82.28 -33.09 -18.86
CA ARG A 17 -82.55 -32.46 -20.15
C ARG A 17 -82.42 -33.48 -21.27
N ALA A 18 -83.59 -33.90 -21.73
CA ALA A 18 -83.84 -34.76 -22.86
C ALA A 18 -82.93 -34.42 -24.05
N VAL A 19 -82.13 -35.41 -24.46
CA VAL A 19 -81.46 -35.43 -25.75
C VAL A 19 -82.55 -35.41 -26.83
N LYS A 20 -82.71 -34.26 -27.49
CA LYS A 20 -83.48 -34.15 -28.73
C LYS A 20 -82.66 -34.73 -29.86
N GLY A 21 -83.06 -35.91 -30.32
CA GLY A 21 -82.55 -36.50 -31.53
C GLY A 21 -82.95 -37.96 -31.65
N ASN A 22 -84.20 -38.22 -32.04
CA ASN A 22 -84.60 -39.40 -32.81
C ASN A 22 -86.10 -39.32 -33.14
N ASP A 23 -86.41 -38.57 -34.20
CA ASP A 23 -87.76 -38.43 -34.79
C ASP A 23 -88.30 -39.74 -35.45
N TRP A 24 -87.72 -40.90 -35.13
CA TRP A 24 -88.22 -42.20 -35.56
C TRP A 24 -88.58 -43.14 -34.40
N MET A 25 -88.39 -42.71 -33.14
CA MET A 25 -88.56 -43.54 -31.92
C MET A 25 -89.73 -43.12 -31.03
N SER A 26 -90.90 -42.82 -31.59
CA SER A 26 -92.14 -42.67 -30.81
C SER A 26 -93.07 -43.90 -30.88
N GLU A 27 -92.63 -44.97 -31.53
CA GLU A 27 -93.38 -46.22 -31.61
C GLU A 27 -92.52 -47.34 -31.02
N THR A 28 -92.81 -47.76 -29.78
CA THR A 28 -92.30 -49.04 -29.24
C THR A 28 -92.64 -50.17 -30.22
N VAL A 29 -91.90 -51.27 -30.20
CA VAL A 29 -92.26 -52.50 -30.94
C VAL A 29 -93.72 -52.93 -30.65
N THR A 30 -94.23 -52.56 -29.46
CA THR A 30 -95.63 -52.69 -29.06
C THR A 30 -96.62 -51.84 -29.88
N SER A 31 -96.23 -50.70 -30.46
CA SER A 31 -97.09 -49.90 -31.35
C SER A 31 -97.47 -50.64 -32.63
N ILE A 32 -96.53 -51.41 -33.19
CA ILE A 32 -96.73 -52.15 -34.44
C ILE A 32 -97.56 -53.42 -34.18
N ALA A 33 -97.34 -54.08 -33.04
CA ALA A 33 -98.12 -55.26 -32.65
C ALA A 33 -99.56 -54.93 -32.19
N TYR A 34 -99.75 -53.84 -31.44
CA TYR A 34 -101.06 -53.52 -30.84
C TYR A 34 -102.03 -52.86 -31.83
N LYS A 35 -101.54 -52.23 -32.92
CA LYS A 35 -102.41 -51.70 -33.99
C LYS A 35 -103.09 -52.79 -34.81
N GLN A 36 -102.63 -54.04 -34.76
CA GLN A 36 -103.19 -55.16 -35.55
C GLN A 36 -104.30 -55.95 -34.82
N GLU A 37 -104.40 -55.87 -33.49
CA GLU A 37 -105.44 -56.62 -32.73
C GLU A 37 -106.82 -55.92 -32.70
N LEU A 38 -106.95 -54.66 -33.15
CA LEU A 38 -108.20 -53.89 -33.04
C LEU A 38 -108.98 -53.70 -34.35
N SER A 39 -108.46 -54.14 -35.51
CA SER A 39 -109.17 -54.09 -36.79
C SER A 39 -109.48 -55.49 -37.31
N GLU A 40 -110.58 -56.08 -36.82
CA GLU A 40 -111.56 -56.88 -37.60
C GLU A 40 -112.34 -57.84 -36.69
N THR A 41 -113.36 -57.28 -36.03
CA THR A 41 -114.54 -58.03 -35.60
C THR A 41 -115.73 -57.57 -36.43
N GLN A 42 -116.11 -58.31 -37.48
CA GLN A 42 -117.50 -58.37 -37.96
C GLN A 42 -117.76 -59.65 -38.75
N ARG A 43 -118.75 -60.41 -38.26
CA ARG A 43 -119.23 -61.70 -38.79
C ARG A 43 -120.10 -61.52 -40.04
N SER A 44 -119.94 -62.42 -41.02
CA SER A 44 -121.04 -62.98 -41.83
C SER A 44 -120.63 -64.33 -42.45
N ASP A 45 -121.60 -65.23 -42.54
CA ASP A 45 -121.57 -66.70 -42.71
C ASP A 45 -121.07 -67.27 -44.07
N PRO A 46 -120.89 -68.60 -44.22
CA PRO A 46 -119.65 -69.18 -44.72
C PRO A 46 -119.72 -69.67 -46.17
N LYS A 47 -118.62 -69.44 -46.91
CA LYS A 47 -118.21 -70.30 -48.03
C LYS A 47 -116.72 -70.54 -47.96
N LYS A 48 -116.35 -71.82 -47.87
CA LYS A 48 -114.98 -72.36 -47.92
C LYS A 48 -114.17 -71.72 -49.06
N ARG A 49 -113.12 -70.98 -48.71
CA ARG A 49 -111.82 -71.01 -49.41
C ARG A 49 -110.77 -71.35 -48.37
N ARG A 50 -109.92 -72.33 -48.67
CA ARG A 50 -108.66 -72.49 -47.94
C ARG A 50 -107.84 -71.23 -48.27
N LEU A 51 -107.62 -70.36 -47.28
CA LEU A 51 -106.60 -69.31 -47.40
C LEU A 51 -105.27 -70.00 -47.65
N VAL A 52 -104.59 -69.65 -48.73
CA VAL A 52 -103.27 -70.21 -49.02
C VAL A 52 -102.31 -69.64 -47.95
N GLY A 53 -101.43 -70.49 -47.41
CA GLY A 53 -100.43 -70.05 -46.42
C GLY A 53 -100.92 -69.81 -44.98
N ALA A 54 -102.15 -70.20 -44.59
CA ALA A 54 -102.66 -69.93 -43.22
C ALA A 54 -101.77 -70.47 -42.08
N ARG A 55 -101.12 -71.62 -42.29
CA ARG A 55 -100.17 -72.22 -41.33
C ARG A 55 -98.86 -71.43 -41.28
N SER A 56 -98.32 -71.08 -42.44
CA SER A 56 -97.10 -70.27 -42.60
C SER A 56 -97.28 -68.86 -42.04
N ARG A 57 -98.48 -68.27 -42.15
CA ARG A 57 -98.84 -66.97 -41.57
C ARG A 57 -98.84 -67.01 -40.04
N GLN A 58 -99.46 -68.03 -39.44
CA GLN A 58 -99.44 -68.21 -37.99
C GLN A 58 -98.03 -68.49 -37.45
N GLU A 59 -97.24 -69.29 -38.17
CA GLU A 59 -95.86 -69.60 -37.83
C GLU A 59 -94.96 -68.35 -37.91
N PHE A 60 -95.11 -67.54 -38.97
CA PHE A 60 -94.44 -66.26 -39.12
C PHE A 60 -94.81 -65.29 -38.00
N GLU A 61 -96.10 -65.11 -37.69
CA GLU A 61 -96.55 -64.20 -36.64
C GLU A 61 -96.06 -64.61 -35.25
N SER A 62 -96.06 -65.91 -34.94
CA SER A 62 -95.52 -66.41 -33.67
C SER A 62 -94.01 -66.21 -33.56
N ALA A 63 -93.26 -66.48 -34.63
CA ALA A 63 -91.81 -66.34 -34.63
C ALA A 63 -91.40 -64.85 -34.58
N LEU A 64 -92.12 -64.00 -35.31
CA LEU A 64 -91.96 -62.55 -35.32
C LEU A 64 -92.25 -61.93 -33.94
N LEU A 65 -93.34 -62.34 -33.27
CA LEU A 65 -93.68 -61.86 -31.93
C LEU A 65 -92.61 -62.22 -30.89
N ASN A 66 -92.07 -63.43 -30.96
CA ASN A 66 -91.01 -63.88 -30.05
C ASN A 66 -89.72 -63.07 -30.24
N LEU A 67 -89.32 -62.83 -31.49
CA LEU A 67 -88.14 -62.02 -31.80
C LEU A 67 -88.33 -60.57 -31.38
N TYR A 68 -89.52 -60.00 -31.58
CA TYR A 68 -89.83 -58.64 -31.13
C TYR A 68 -89.78 -58.47 -29.61
N LYS A 69 -90.34 -59.43 -28.85
CA LYS A 69 -90.24 -59.43 -27.38
C LYS A 69 -88.79 -59.47 -26.90
N TRP A 70 -87.94 -60.21 -27.59
CA TRP A 70 -86.53 -60.27 -27.25
C TRP A 70 -85.78 -59.00 -27.68
N LEU A 71 -86.05 -58.45 -28.86
CA LEU A 71 -85.48 -57.16 -29.26
C LEU A 71 -85.84 -56.07 -28.26
N ASP A 72 -87.07 -56.05 -27.74
CA ASP A 72 -87.48 -55.14 -26.64
C ASP A 72 -86.70 -55.39 -25.35
N TYR A 73 -86.42 -56.66 -24.99
CA TYR A 73 -85.61 -57.00 -23.82
C TYR A 73 -84.16 -56.49 -23.98
N VAL A 74 -83.55 -56.74 -25.14
CA VAL A 74 -82.21 -56.27 -25.49
C VAL A 74 -82.16 -54.74 -25.50
N ASP A 75 -83.16 -54.07 -26.07
CA ASP A 75 -83.29 -52.62 -26.01
C ASP A 75 -83.59 -52.09 -24.59
N LEU A 76 -84.11 -52.90 -23.66
CA LEU A 76 -84.26 -52.50 -22.26
C LEU A 76 -82.95 -52.65 -21.49
N GLU A 77 -82.23 -53.74 -21.71
CA GLU A 77 -80.94 -54.06 -21.10
C GLU A 77 -79.84 -53.09 -21.56
N ILE A 78 -79.89 -52.70 -22.84
CA ILE A 78 -78.91 -51.83 -23.50
C ILE A 78 -79.40 -50.38 -23.58
N GLY A 79 -80.72 -50.14 -23.51
CA GLY A 79 -81.30 -49.01 -24.22
C GLY A 79 -82.48 -48.25 -23.62
N ARG A 80 -82.86 -48.44 -22.36
CA ARG A 80 -83.59 -47.38 -21.64
C ARG A 80 -82.67 -46.70 -20.65
N SER A 81 -82.34 -45.47 -21.02
CA SER A 81 -81.55 -44.46 -20.32
C SER A 81 -82.16 -44.00 -19.00
N GLU A 82 -82.53 -44.91 -18.10
CA GLU A 82 -82.94 -44.57 -16.74
C GLU A 82 -82.25 -45.52 -15.73
N GLY A 83 -81.03 -45.13 -15.36
CA GLY A 83 -80.43 -45.46 -14.06
C GLY A 83 -79.27 -46.44 -14.09
N VAL A 84 -79.53 -47.71 -14.37
CA VAL A 84 -78.59 -48.78 -13.97
C VAL A 84 -77.32 -48.82 -14.83
N PHE A 85 -77.44 -48.74 -16.16
CA PHE A 85 -76.28 -48.83 -17.05
C PHE A 85 -75.34 -47.64 -16.90
N ASP A 86 -75.86 -46.43 -16.65
CA ASP A 86 -75.04 -45.23 -16.49
C ASP A 86 -74.25 -45.20 -15.17
N GLU A 87 -74.77 -45.85 -14.12
CA GLU A 87 -74.13 -45.98 -12.79
C GLU A 87 -72.99 -47.00 -12.75
N LEU A 88 -72.89 -47.89 -13.75
CA LEU A 88 -71.81 -48.88 -13.85
C LEU A 88 -70.45 -48.22 -14.14
N SER A 89 -69.39 -48.81 -13.57
CA SER A 89 -68.02 -48.50 -13.98
C SER A 89 -67.81 -48.84 -15.46
N VAL A 90 -66.80 -48.24 -16.09
CA VAL A 90 -66.53 -48.48 -17.51
C VAL A 90 -66.22 -49.96 -17.79
N GLU A 91 -65.57 -50.64 -16.84
CA GLU A 91 -65.34 -52.08 -16.91
C GLU A 91 -66.63 -52.89 -16.83
N GLU A 92 -67.54 -52.54 -15.93
CA GLU A 92 -68.84 -53.21 -15.82
C GLU A 92 -69.71 -52.94 -17.04
N LYS A 93 -69.71 -51.70 -17.59
CA LYS A 93 -70.36 -51.36 -18.87
C LYS A 93 -69.85 -52.22 -20.01
N LYS A 94 -68.53 -52.46 -20.06
CA LYS A 94 -67.91 -53.33 -21.05
C LYS A 94 -68.37 -54.78 -20.93
N VAL A 95 -68.45 -55.32 -19.71
CA VAL A 95 -68.94 -56.68 -19.46
C VAL A 95 -70.40 -56.83 -19.89
N VAL A 96 -71.27 -55.91 -19.48
CA VAL A 96 -72.70 -55.93 -19.86
C VAL A 96 -72.88 -55.79 -21.38
N TYR A 97 -72.07 -54.96 -22.04
CA TYR A 97 -72.04 -54.87 -23.50
C TYR A 97 -71.59 -56.18 -24.17
N GLU A 98 -70.54 -56.83 -23.65
CA GLU A 98 -70.04 -58.10 -24.19
C GLU A 98 -71.07 -59.23 -24.05
N GLU A 99 -71.79 -59.27 -22.92
CA GLU A 99 -72.91 -60.19 -22.68
C GLU A 99 -74.07 -59.94 -23.64
N SER A 100 -74.46 -58.67 -23.79
CA SER A 100 -75.51 -58.22 -24.72
C SER A 100 -75.17 -58.55 -26.18
N LEU A 101 -73.92 -58.31 -26.59
CA LEU A 101 -73.42 -58.64 -27.93
C LEU A 101 -73.45 -60.16 -28.17
N ALA A 102 -73.07 -60.96 -27.17
CA ALA A 102 -73.11 -62.41 -27.25
C ALA A 102 -74.55 -62.94 -27.38
N ASP A 103 -75.52 -62.37 -26.65
CA ASP A 103 -76.94 -62.73 -26.80
C ASP A 103 -77.48 -62.35 -28.19
N VAL A 104 -77.13 -61.17 -28.71
CA VAL A 104 -77.51 -60.76 -30.07
C VAL A 104 -76.93 -61.67 -31.14
N GLU A 105 -75.67 -62.07 -31.03
CA GLU A 105 -75.06 -63.00 -32.00
C GLU A 105 -75.66 -64.41 -31.88
N ALA A 106 -76.00 -64.87 -30.67
CA ALA A 106 -76.63 -66.18 -30.46
C ALA A 106 -78.02 -66.29 -31.13
N ARG A 107 -78.80 -65.20 -31.13
CA ARG A 107 -80.15 -65.16 -31.73
C ARG A 107 -80.20 -64.74 -33.19
N LYS A 108 -79.04 -64.50 -33.81
CA LYS A 108 -78.94 -64.19 -35.24
C LYS A 108 -79.56 -65.27 -36.13
N SER A 109 -79.36 -66.54 -35.79
CA SER A 109 -79.98 -67.66 -36.50
C SER A 109 -81.51 -67.67 -36.38
N GLU A 110 -82.06 -67.21 -35.25
CA GLU A 110 -83.50 -67.08 -35.04
C GLU A 110 -84.08 -65.93 -35.88
N TYR A 111 -83.37 -64.80 -35.96
CA TYR A 111 -83.71 -63.71 -36.87
C TYR A 111 -83.69 -64.15 -38.33
N GLU A 112 -82.63 -64.84 -38.77
CA GLU A 112 -82.54 -65.39 -40.13
C GLU A 112 -83.69 -66.35 -40.43
N LYS A 113 -84.06 -67.20 -39.47
CA LYS A 113 -85.21 -68.10 -39.59
C LYS A 113 -86.54 -67.37 -39.67
N VAL A 114 -86.75 -66.29 -38.91
CA VAL A 114 -87.95 -65.43 -39.02
C VAL A 114 -88.04 -64.79 -40.41
N LEU A 115 -86.90 -64.37 -40.98
CA LEU A 115 -86.85 -63.86 -42.35
C LEU A 115 -87.16 -64.95 -43.37
N GLU A 116 -86.60 -66.14 -43.23
CA GLU A 116 -86.84 -67.29 -44.11
C GLU A 116 -88.33 -67.68 -44.11
N ILE A 117 -88.94 -67.80 -42.93
CA ILE A 117 -90.37 -68.10 -42.80
C ILE A 117 -91.22 -66.98 -43.42
N GLY A 118 -90.84 -65.72 -43.22
CA GLY A 118 -91.53 -64.58 -43.82
C GLY A 118 -91.41 -64.54 -45.35
N GLU A 119 -90.21 -64.77 -45.90
CA GLU A 119 -89.95 -64.78 -47.34
C GLU A 119 -90.60 -65.99 -48.02
N GLN A 120 -90.66 -67.13 -47.34
CA GLN A 120 -91.44 -68.30 -47.77
C GLN A 120 -92.93 -67.98 -47.80
N LEU A 121 -93.49 -67.35 -46.76
CA LEU A 121 -94.89 -66.92 -46.72
C LEU A 121 -95.22 -65.95 -47.87
N VAL A 122 -94.36 -64.97 -48.14
CA VAL A 122 -94.54 -64.03 -49.27
C VAL A 122 -94.51 -64.78 -50.61
N SER A 123 -93.64 -65.78 -50.76
CA SER A 123 -93.57 -66.62 -51.96
C SER A 123 -94.85 -67.44 -52.16
N GLU A 124 -95.37 -68.06 -51.09
CA GLU A 124 -96.63 -68.82 -51.09
C GLU A 124 -97.84 -67.93 -51.44
N LEU A 125 -97.88 -66.70 -50.91
CA LEU A 125 -98.93 -65.72 -51.23
C LEU A 125 -98.84 -65.21 -52.67
N LYS A 126 -97.63 -65.05 -53.20
CA LYS A 126 -97.37 -64.62 -54.58
C LYS A 126 -97.73 -65.69 -55.62
N GLU A 127 -97.47 -66.96 -55.32
CA GLU A 127 -97.92 -68.09 -56.15
C GLU A 127 -99.45 -68.25 -56.17
N ALA A 128 -100.12 -67.79 -55.10
CA ALA A 128 -101.57 -67.83 -54.94
C ALA A 128 -102.31 -66.60 -55.50
N ASP A 129 -101.59 -65.61 -56.05
CA ASP A 129 -102.12 -64.31 -56.49
C ASP A 129 -102.86 -63.55 -55.36
N GLU A 130 -102.41 -63.72 -54.12
CA GLU A 130 -102.91 -63.01 -52.93
C GLU A 130 -102.07 -61.75 -52.61
N LYS A 131 -102.67 -60.77 -51.93
CA LYS A 131 -101.94 -59.58 -51.45
C LYS A 131 -100.95 -59.98 -50.35
N PHE A 132 -99.72 -59.47 -50.44
CA PHE A 132 -98.62 -59.77 -49.51
C PHE A 132 -97.92 -58.52 -48.95
N ASP A 133 -98.48 -57.33 -49.21
CA ASP A 133 -97.87 -56.04 -48.84
C ASP A 133 -97.67 -55.89 -47.32
N GLU A 134 -98.56 -56.44 -46.50
CA GLU A 134 -98.48 -56.36 -45.03
C GLU A 134 -97.38 -57.26 -44.46
N GLU A 135 -97.25 -58.48 -44.96
CA GLU A 135 -96.18 -59.42 -44.60
C GLU A 135 -94.82 -58.89 -45.05
N MET A 136 -94.73 -58.34 -46.27
CA MET A 136 -93.52 -57.68 -46.76
C MET A 136 -93.13 -56.48 -45.88
N LYS A 137 -94.13 -55.70 -45.41
CA LYS A 137 -93.92 -54.60 -44.47
C LYS A 137 -93.37 -55.12 -43.12
N LYS A 138 -93.98 -56.16 -42.54
CA LYS A 138 -93.49 -56.81 -41.30
C LYS A 138 -92.04 -57.29 -41.43
N ILE A 139 -91.67 -57.91 -42.56
CA ILE A 139 -90.29 -58.34 -42.85
C ILE A 139 -89.33 -57.14 -42.91
N ASN A 140 -89.74 -56.05 -43.56
CA ASN A 140 -88.91 -54.85 -43.63
C ASN A 140 -88.79 -54.14 -42.27
N ASP A 141 -89.85 -54.13 -41.47
CA ASP A 141 -89.87 -53.54 -40.13
C ASP A 141 -88.95 -54.31 -39.18
N ILE A 142 -88.97 -55.65 -39.19
CA ILE A 142 -88.02 -56.45 -38.38
C ILE A 142 -86.58 -56.31 -38.87
N LYS A 143 -86.34 -56.26 -40.20
CA LYS A 143 -85.01 -55.94 -40.78
C LYS A 143 -84.51 -54.57 -40.30
N LYS A 144 -85.39 -53.58 -40.20
CA LYS A 144 -85.07 -52.24 -39.71
C LYS A 144 -84.75 -52.25 -38.20
N CYS A 145 -85.57 -52.93 -37.39
CA CYS A 145 -85.38 -53.02 -35.93
C CYS A 145 -84.07 -53.75 -35.58
N TRP A 146 -83.76 -54.86 -36.27
CA TRP A 146 -82.51 -55.58 -36.10
C TRP A 146 -81.29 -54.71 -36.43
N ARG A 147 -81.33 -53.97 -37.55
CA ARG A 147 -80.25 -53.02 -37.90
C ARG A 147 -80.10 -51.89 -36.88
N ALA A 148 -81.21 -51.35 -36.39
CA ALA A 148 -81.19 -50.28 -35.39
C ALA A 148 -80.59 -50.74 -34.06
N THR A 149 -80.94 -51.93 -33.59
CA THR A 149 -80.40 -52.53 -32.36
C THR A 149 -78.89 -52.76 -32.49
N ASN A 150 -78.43 -53.27 -33.64
CA ASN A 150 -77.00 -53.46 -33.91
C ASN A 150 -76.23 -52.14 -34.07
N ALA A 151 -76.84 -51.13 -34.70
CA ALA A 151 -76.24 -49.79 -34.80
C ALA A 151 -76.07 -49.16 -33.41
N ARG A 152 -77.09 -49.30 -32.55
CA ARG A 152 -77.05 -48.83 -31.16
C ARG A 152 -75.99 -49.55 -30.34
N LEU A 153 -75.86 -50.86 -30.48
CA LEU A 153 -74.77 -51.64 -29.87
C LEU A 153 -73.40 -51.13 -30.32
N ALA A 154 -73.23 -50.82 -31.61
CA ALA A 154 -71.99 -50.24 -32.12
C ALA A 154 -71.70 -48.85 -31.52
N GLU A 155 -72.70 -47.98 -31.40
CA GLU A 155 -72.56 -46.67 -30.74
C GLU A 155 -72.15 -46.81 -29.26
N ILE A 156 -72.73 -47.78 -28.56
CA ILE A 156 -72.39 -48.07 -27.15
C ILE A 156 -70.98 -48.62 -27.04
N LYS A 157 -70.55 -49.48 -27.96
CA LYS A 157 -69.16 -49.94 -28.03
C LYS A 157 -68.19 -48.77 -28.19
N GLU A 158 -68.43 -47.89 -29.17
CA GLU A 158 -67.59 -46.71 -29.39
C GLU A 158 -67.53 -45.81 -28.16
N ARG A 159 -68.65 -45.64 -27.45
CA ARG A 159 -68.71 -44.90 -26.19
C ARG A 159 -67.92 -45.58 -25.08
N ILE A 160 -68.02 -46.90 -24.92
CA ILE A 160 -67.25 -47.67 -23.91
C ILE A 160 -65.76 -47.61 -24.22
N ASP A 161 -65.36 -47.82 -25.47
CA ASP A 161 -63.95 -47.74 -25.89
C ASP A 161 -63.38 -46.34 -25.64
N PHE A 162 -64.14 -45.29 -25.92
CA PHE A 162 -63.78 -43.91 -25.55
C PHE A 162 -63.60 -43.73 -24.04
N LEU A 163 -64.58 -44.18 -23.23
CA LEU A 163 -64.51 -44.07 -21.77
C LEU A 163 -63.31 -44.84 -21.19
N MET A 164 -62.95 -45.98 -21.79
CA MET A 164 -61.74 -46.74 -21.43
C MET A 164 -60.47 -45.94 -21.71
N GLU A 165 -60.38 -45.27 -22.85
CA GLU A 165 -59.26 -44.39 -23.17
C GLU A 165 -59.19 -43.17 -22.23
N VAL A 166 -60.32 -42.58 -21.87
CA VAL A 166 -60.42 -41.49 -20.87
C VAL A 166 -59.92 -41.97 -19.51
N LYS A 167 -60.32 -43.17 -19.06
CA LYS A 167 -59.83 -43.75 -17.81
C LYS A 167 -58.31 -43.93 -17.83
N GLN A 168 -57.75 -44.45 -18.93
CA GLN A 168 -56.31 -44.58 -19.09
C GLN A 168 -55.59 -43.22 -19.08
N PHE A 169 -56.15 -42.21 -19.76
CA PHE A 169 -55.63 -40.84 -19.71
C PHE A 169 -55.61 -40.30 -18.29
N ARG A 170 -56.72 -40.40 -17.55
CA ARG A 170 -56.84 -39.93 -16.17
C ARG A 170 -55.89 -40.66 -15.21
N SER A 171 -55.68 -41.96 -15.42
CA SER A 171 -54.70 -42.74 -14.64
C SER A 171 -53.26 -42.24 -14.87
N GLU A 172 -52.90 -41.95 -16.12
CA GLU A 172 -51.57 -41.43 -16.45
C GLU A 172 -51.39 -39.99 -15.95
N LEU A 173 -52.42 -39.15 -16.09
CA LEU A 173 -52.47 -37.80 -15.53
C LEU A 173 -52.30 -37.81 -14.00
N ALA A 174 -52.94 -38.74 -13.29
CA ALA A 174 -52.78 -38.92 -11.85
C ALA A 174 -51.34 -39.33 -11.49
N SER A 175 -50.74 -40.24 -12.25
CA SER A 175 -49.33 -40.65 -12.06
C SER A 175 -48.36 -39.47 -12.25
N LEU A 176 -48.57 -38.65 -13.28
CA LEU A 176 -47.76 -37.47 -13.54
C LEU A 176 -47.98 -36.36 -12.51
N ASN A 177 -49.21 -36.19 -12.02
CA ASN A 177 -49.51 -35.26 -10.91
C ASN A 177 -48.82 -35.69 -9.61
N LEU A 178 -48.77 -36.99 -9.29
CA LEU A 178 -48.02 -37.51 -8.13
C LEU A 178 -46.52 -37.22 -8.24
N LEU A 179 -45.94 -37.41 -9.44
CA LEU A 179 -44.55 -37.04 -9.70
C LEU A 179 -44.34 -35.53 -9.52
N LEU A 180 -45.23 -34.70 -10.09
CA LEU A 180 -45.16 -33.25 -9.99
C LEU A 180 -45.26 -32.75 -8.54
N ASP A 181 -46.15 -33.34 -7.73
CA ASP A 181 -46.25 -33.08 -6.28
C ASP A 181 -44.94 -33.43 -5.56
N GLY A 182 -44.31 -34.55 -5.93
CA GLY A 182 -42.98 -34.92 -5.43
C GLY A 182 -41.89 -33.90 -5.77
N TYR A 183 -41.89 -33.35 -6.99
CA TYR A 183 -40.98 -32.26 -7.37
C TYR A 183 -41.29 -30.96 -6.61
N SER A 184 -42.57 -30.61 -6.43
CA SER A 184 -42.99 -29.41 -5.71
C SER A 184 -42.57 -29.45 -4.26
N LYS A 185 -42.88 -30.53 -3.54
CA LYS A 185 -42.46 -30.74 -2.15
C LYS A 185 -40.95 -30.69 -1.99
N TRP A 186 -40.22 -31.27 -2.94
CA TRP A 186 -38.76 -31.18 -2.94
C TRP A 186 -38.27 -29.75 -3.11
N PHE A 187 -38.85 -28.98 -4.04
CA PHE A 187 -38.50 -27.58 -4.24
C PHE A 187 -38.78 -26.75 -2.99
N ASP A 188 -39.95 -26.90 -2.38
CA ASP A 188 -40.33 -26.14 -1.19
C ASP A 188 -39.39 -26.43 0.00
N ALA A 189 -38.94 -27.68 0.14
CA ALA A 189 -37.96 -28.09 1.15
C ALA A 189 -36.53 -27.61 0.86
N ASN A 190 -36.20 -27.30 -0.40
CA ASN A 190 -34.83 -26.97 -0.83
C ASN A 190 -34.68 -25.55 -1.39
N LYS A 191 -35.72 -24.71 -1.37
CA LYS A 191 -35.70 -23.36 -1.95
C LYS A 191 -34.54 -22.49 -1.44
N ASP A 192 -34.15 -22.67 -0.17
CA ASP A 192 -33.06 -21.93 0.47
C ASP A 192 -31.68 -22.61 0.32
N ASN A 193 -31.62 -23.78 -0.32
CA ASN A 193 -30.37 -24.50 -0.55
C ASN A 193 -29.49 -23.72 -1.55
N ALA A 194 -28.19 -23.61 -1.25
CA ALA A 194 -27.20 -22.94 -2.09
C ALA A 194 -26.47 -23.88 -3.07
N GLN A 195 -26.69 -25.19 -2.99
CA GLN A 195 -26.03 -26.18 -3.83
C GLN A 195 -26.63 -26.22 -5.24
N ILE A 196 -25.96 -25.56 -6.19
CA ILE A 196 -26.40 -25.45 -7.59
C ILE A 196 -26.62 -26.81 -8.28
N GLU A 197 -25.80 -27.83 -7.97
CA GLU A 197 -25.93 -29.15 -8.62
C GLU A 197 -27.18 -29.91 -8.22
N ASN A 198 -27.70 -29.70 -7.01
CA ASN A 198 -28.97 -30.32 -6.62
C ASN A 198 -30.11 -29.84 -7.51
N PHE A 199 -30.14 -28.54 -7.83
CA PHE A 199 -31.12 -27.96 -8.75
C PHE A 199 -30.90 -28.42 -10.20
N ARG A 200 -29.64 -28.49 -10.68
CA ARG A 200 -29.34 -29.03 -12.03
C ARG A 200 -29.82 -30.47 -12.19
N VAL A 201 -29.53 -31.33 -11.22
CA VAL A 201 -29.95 -32.74 -11.22
C VAL A 201 -31.48 -32.85 -11.19
N LYS A 202 -32.16 -32.04 -10.37
CA LYS A 202 -33.62 -32.09 -10.27
C LYS A 202 -34.32 -31.60 -11.53
N ILE A 203 -33.84 -30.53 -12.16
CA ILE A 203 -34.33 -30.06 -13.47
C ILE A 203 -34.11 -31.12 -14.54
N LYS A 204 -32.92 -31.73 -14.61
CA LYS A 204 -32.64 -32.81 -15.56
C LYS A 204 -33.57 -34.01 -15.36
N SER A 205 -33.85 -34.38 -14.11
CA SER A 205 -34.81 -35.42 -13.76
C SER A 205 -36.23 -35.06 -14.19
N MET A 206 -36.69 -33.84 -13.94
CA MET A 206 -38.02 -33.38 -14.38
C MET A 206 -38.14 -33.40 -15.91
N ASN A 207 -37.13 -32.88 -16.63
CA ASN A 207 -37.11 -32.89 -18.10
C ASN A 207 -37.04 -34.30 -18.70
N SER A 208 -36.57 -35.32 -17.96
CA SER A 208 -36.60 -36.71 -18.44
C SER A 208 -38.02 -37.25 -18.62
N HIS A 209 -39.04 -36.61 -18.01
CA HIS A 209 -40.45 -36.96 -18.16
C HIS A 209 -41.17 -36.14 -19.24
N GLU A 210 -40.47 -35.24 -19.96
CA GLU A 210 -41.08 -34.35 -20.95
C GLU A 210 -41.74 -35.12 -22.10
N GLU A 211 -41.16 -36.24 -22.52
CA GLU A 211 -41.77 -37.13 -23.53
C GLU A 211 -43.05 -37.79 -23.01
N ARG A 212 -43.11 -38.12 -21.71
CA ARG A 212 -44.30 -38.71 -21.07
C ARG A 212 -45.43 -37.68 -20.97
N VAL A 213 -45.08 -36.44 -20.61
CA VAL A 213 -45.99 -35.29 -20.67
C VAL A 213 -46.52 -35.10 -22.09
N LYS A 214 -45.64 -35.05 -23.10
CA LYS A 214 -46.05 -34.88 -24.50
C LYS A 214 -47.04 -35.94 -24.96
N LYS A 215 -46.78 -37.22 -24.68
CA LYS A 215 -47.71 -38.33 -24.99
C LYS A 215 -49.07 -38.17 -24.31
N LEU A 216 -49.11 -37.68 -23.07
CA LEU A 216 -50.35 -37.38 -22.37
C LEU A 216 -51.13 -36.26 -23.09
N LEU A 217 -50.44 -35.22 -23.56
CA LEU A 217 -51.05 -34.12 -24.31
C LEU A 217 -51.62 -34.61 -25.64
N ASP A 218 -50.84 -35.36 -26.41
CA ASP A 218 -51.26 -35.94 -27.69
C ASP A 218 -52.50 -36.83 -27.49
N LYS A 219 -52.53 -37.64 -26.41
CA LYS A 219 -53.69 -38.49 -26.05
C LYS A 219 -54.92 -37.66 -25.66
N SER A 220 -54.75 -36.55 -24.98
CA SER A 220 -55.88 -35.66 -24.67
C SER A 220 -56.44 -34.97 -25.93
N GLU A 221 -55.57 -34.64 -26.90
CA GLU A 221 -55.99 -34.05 -28.16
C GLU A 221 -56.73 -35.07 -29.05
N SER A 222 -56.29 -36.33 -29.06
CA SER A 222 -57.01 -37.39 -29.77
C SER A 222 -58.37 -37.64 -29.13
N LEU A 223 -58.44 -37.75 -27.80
CA LEU A 223 -59.71 -37.90 -27.07
C LEU A 223 -60.68 -36.74 -27.34
N ALA A 224 -60.18 -35.50 -27.35
CA ALA A 224 -60.98 -34.32 -27.65
C ALA A 224 -61.55 -34.31 -29.08
N LYS A 225 -60.94 -35.03 -30.03
CA LYS A 225 -61.44 -35.16 -31.42
C LYS A 225 -62.49 -36.26 -31.59
N HIS A 226 -62.47 -37.29 -30.73
CA HIS A 226 -63.33 -38.47 -30.83
C HIS A 226 -64.58 -38.41 -29.94
N SER A 227 -64.68 -37.42 -29.03
CA SER A 227 -65.87 -37.23 -28.20
C SER A 227 -67.03 -36.56 -28.96
N ILE A 228 -68.25 -37.02 -28.72
CA ILE A 228 -69.50 -36.44 -29.21
C ILE A 228 -70.10 -35.48 -28.16
N ASP A 229 -69.71 -35.63 -26.89
CA ASP A 229 -70.16 -34.78 -25.77
C ASP A 229 -69.18 -33.61 -25.53
N GLY A 230 -69.72 -32.39 -25.59
CA GLY A 230 -68.97 -31.15 -25.34
C GLY A 230 -68.48 -31.00 -23.90
N ASN A 231 -69.18 -31.60 -22.93
CA ASN A 231 -68.79 -31.55 -21.52
C ASN A 231 -67.52 -32.38 -21.27
N ASP A 232 -67.45 -33.59 -21.81
CA ASP A 232 -66.25 -34.44 -21.73
C ASP A 232 -65.00 -33.78 -22.35
N ILE A 233 -65.18 -33.10 -23.49
CA ILE A 233 -64.10 -32.35 -24.15
C ILE A 233 -63.59 -31.22 -23.25
N SER A 234 -64.50 -30.48 -22.62
CA SER A 234 -64.14 -29.37 -21.74
C SER A 234 -63.42 -29.85 -20.47
N ALA A 235 -63.87 -30.95 -19.87
CA ALA A 235 -63.27 -31.53 -18.67
C ALA A 235 -61.83 -32.00 -18.93
N ILE A 236 -61.62 -32.78 -20.00
CA ILE A 236 -60.28 -33.28 -20.39
C ILE A 236 -59.32 -32.11 -20.68
N LYS A 237 -59.79 -31.08 -21.40
CA LYS A 237 -58.97 -29.89 -21.68
C LYS A 237 -58.66 -29.09 -20.42
N ASN A 238 -59.60 -28.95 -19.49
CA ASN A 238 -59.37 -28.27 -18.23
C ASN A 238 -58.32 -29.00 -17.39
N GLU A 239 -58.49 -30.32 -17.20
CA GLU A 239 -57.55 -31.21 -16.51
C GLU A 239 -56.14 -31.14 -17.12
N GLN A 240 -56.05 -31.19 -18.46
CA GLN A 240 -54.81 -31.04 -19.21
C GLN A 240 -54.17 -29.67 -18.98
N SER A 241 -54.95 -28.58 -19.10
CA SER A 241 -54.47 -27.21 -18.95
C SER A 241 -53.95 -26.94 -17.54
N GLU A 242 -54.62 -27.49 -16.52
CA GLU A 242 -54.22 -27.34 -15.12
C GLU A 242 -52.87 -28.01 -14.87
N PHE A 243 -52.70 -29.25 -15.34
CA PHE A 243 -51.44 -29.96 -15.22
C PHE A 243 -50.29 -29.25 -15.94
N ILE A 244 -50.49 -28.84 -17.20
CA ILE A 244 -49.46 -28.10 -17.95
C ILE A 244 -49.07 -26.81 -17.23
N THR A 245 -50.06 -26.10 -16.69
CA THR A 245 -49.83 -24.85 -15.96
C THR A 245 -48.95 -25.10 -14.74
N LYS A 246 -49.29 -26.10 -13.92
CA LYS A 246 -48.49 -26.48 -12.73
C LYS A 246 -47.08 -26.95 -13.13
N TRP A 247 -46.96 -27.77 -14.18
CA TRP A 247 -45.68 -28.26 -14.71
C TRP A 247 -44.76 -27.10 -15.13
N LYS A 248 -45.27 -26.19 -15.96
CA LYS A 248 -44.53 -25.01 -16.43
C LYS A 248 -44.15 -24.07 -15.28
N GLN A 249 -45.06 -23.84 -14.34
CA GLN A 249 -44.79 -23.00 -13.17
C GLN A 249 -43.65 -23.55 -12.32
N LEU A 250 -43.64 -24.85 -12.01
CA LEU A 250 -42.58 -25.46 -11.22
C LEU A 250 -41.25 -25.46 -11.96
N ASN A 251 -41.25 -25.79 -13.26
CA ASN A 251 -40.05 -25.73 -14.09
C ASN A 251 -39.45 -24.31 -14.11
N ASN A 252 -40.31 -23.29 -14.26
CA ASN A 252 -39.87 -21.90 -14.21
C ASN A 252 -39.30 -21.51 -12.85
N LYS A 253 -39.93 -21.90 -11.73
CA LYS A 253 -39.40 -21.67 -10.38
C LYS A 253 -38.01 -22.30 -10.20
N LEU A 254 -37.83 -23.54 -10.66
CA LEU A 254 -36.55 -24.22 -10.64
C LEU A 254 -35.50 -23.51 -11.51
N SER A 255 -35.86 -23.08 -12.72
CA SER A 255 -34.97 -22.35 -13.62
C SER A 255 -34.57 -20.97 -13.08
N ILE A 256 -35.51 -20.22 -12.50
CA ILE A 256 -35.23 -18.94 -11.84
C ILE A 256 -34.22 -19.15 -10.71
N ARG A 257 -34.47 -20.12 -9.83
CA ARG A 257 -33.56 -20.41 -8.72
C ARG A 257 -32.19 -20.87 -9.19
N LEU A 258 -32.12 -21.71 -10.24
CA LEU A 258 -30.86 -22.12 -10.84
C LEU A 258 -30.08 -20.91 -11.38
N ASN A 259 -30.77 -19.96 -12.02
CA ASN A 259 -30.15 -18.74 -12.53
C ASN A 259 -29.66 -17.84 -11.38
N GLU A 260 -30.46 -17.65 -10.33
CA GLU A 260 -30.04 -16.92 -9.12
C GLU A 260 -28.75 -17.51 -8.53
N LEU A 261 -28.70 -18.83 -8.31
CA LEU A 261 -27.51 -19.50 -7.79
C LEU A 261 -26.30 -19.37 -8.74
N SER A 262 -26.52 -19.47 -10.05
CA SER A 262 -25.48 -19.27 -11.06
C SER A 262 -24.92 -17.85 -11.00
N THR A 263 -25.78 -16.83 -10.92
CA THR A 263 -25.36 -15.43 -10.80
C THR A 263 -24.62 -15.16 -9.48
N ALA A 264 -25.06 -15.74 -8.36
CA ALA A 264 -24.41 -15.60 -7.07
C ALA A 264 -23.00 -16.21 -7.06
N ILE A 265 -22.81 -17.39 -7.68
CA ILE A 265 -21.49 -18.01 -7.82
C ILE A 265 -20.56 -17.13 -8.68
N ASN A 266 -21.06 -16.54 -9.76
CA ASN A 266 -20.26 -15.69 -10.64
C ASN A 266 -19.86 -14.35 -10.01
N LYS A 267 -20.60 -13.89 -8.99
CA LYS A 267 -20.26 -12.70 -8.19
C LYS A 267 -19.21 -12.98 -7.12
N ASN A 268 -19.07 -14.24 -6.68
CA ASN A 268 -18.07 -14.59 -5.69
C ASN A 268 -16.66 -14.60 -6.29
N PRO A 269 -15.65 -14.07 -5.57
CA PRO A 269 -14.28 -14.10 -6.06
C PRO A 269 -13.78 -15.55 -6.22
N PRO A 270 -13.08 -15.86 -7.32
CA PRO A 270 -12.46 -17.17 -7.50
C PRO A 270 -11.49 -17.49 -6.36
N LYS A 271 -11.40 -18.76 -5.95
CA LYS A 271 -10.48 -19.18 -4.86
C LYS A 271 -9.03 -18.72 -5.09
N LYS A 272 -8.52 -18.87 -6.32
CA LYS A 272 -7.17 -18.42 -6.71
C LYS A 272 -7.00 -16.90 -6.54
N TYR A 273 -8.03 -16.11 -6.83
CA TYR A 273 -8.02 -14.66 -6.59
C TYR A 273 -7.88 -14.37 -5.09
N SER A 274 -8.73 -14.98 -4.26
CA SER A 274 -8.73 -14.78 -2.81
C SER A 274 -7.41 -15.19 -2.14
N GLU A 275 -6.79 -16.27 -2.61
CA GLU A 275 -5.46 -16.70 -2.12
C GLU A 275 -4.36 -15.73 -2.56
N THR A 276 -4.42 -15.24 -3.80
CA THR A 276 -3.40 -14.34 -4.35
C THR A 276 -3.47 -12.95 -3.72
N ILE A 277 -4.66 -12.39 -3.50
CA ILE A 277 -4.83 -11.10 -2.82
C ILE A 277 -4.38 -11.18 -1.35
N ALA A 278 -4.71 -12.26 -0.63
CA ALA A 278 -4.25 -12.46 0.74
C ALA A 278 -2.72 -12.53 0.82
N PHE A 279 -2.09 -13.23 -0.13
CA PHE A 279 -0.63 -13.25 -0.26
C PHE A 279 -0.06 -11.85 -0.51
N LEU A 280 -0.61 -11.09 -1.48
CA LEU A 280 -0.12 -9.75 -1.81
C LEU A 280 -0.28 -8.76 -0.65
N LEU A 281 -1.40 -8.80 0.06
CA LEU A 281 -1.61 -7.97 1.25
C LEU A 281 -0.59 -8.32 2.34
N SER A 282 -0.34 -9.60 2.60
CA SER A 282 0.71 -10.02 3.54
C SER A 282 2.10 -9.57 3.11
N PHE A 283 2.39 -9.64 1.81
CA PHE A 283 3.67 -9.20 1.24
C PHE A 283 3.87 -7.69 1.39
N ILE A 284 2.86 -6.89 1.01
CA ILE A 284 2.86 -5.43 1.15
C ILE A 284 3.00 -5.02 2.61
N ASN A 285 2.20 -5.61 3.52
CA ASN A 285 2.28 -5.29 4.95
C ASN A 285 3.67 -5.59 5.53
N ASN A 286 4.33 -6.65 5.06
CA ASN A 286 5.72 -6.94 5.46
C ASN A 286 6.69 -5.88 4.93
N LEU A 287 6.57 -5.49 3.65
CA LEU A 287 7.39 -4.42 3.07
C LEU A 287 7.19 -3.09 3.79
N GLU A 288 5.95 -2.68 4.04
CA GLU A 288 5.62 -1.49 4.81
C GLU A 288 6.19 -1.58 6.24
N GLY A 289 6.11 -2.75 6.88
CA GLY A 289 6.73 -2.99 8.18
C GLY A 289 8.24 -2.77 8.17
N ILE A 290 8.94 -3.29 7.16
CA ILE A 290 10.39 -3.07 6.99
C ILE A 290 10.67 -1.58 6.77
N LEU A 291 9.96 -0.93 5.84
CA LEU A 291 10.11 0.49 5.53
C LEU A 291 9.84 1.39 6.75
N LEU A 292 8.88 1.03 7.61
CA LEU A 292 8.59 1.78 8.83
C LEU A 292 9.60 1.53 9.95
N SER A 293 10.16 0.33 10.04
CA SER A 293 11.10 -0.06 11.10
C SER A 293 12.55 0.39 10.85
N GLU A 294 12.96 0.48 9.58
CA GLU A 294 14.30 0.88 9.19
C GLU A 294 14.27 2.28 8.60
N ASP A 295 14.70 3.25 9.40
CA ASP A 295 14.90 4.62 8.94
C ASP A 295 16.27 4.75 8.25
N THR A 296 16.34 5.55 7.19
CA THR A 296 17.60 5.82 6.49
C THR A 296 18.33 6.95 7.20
N VAL A 297 19.04 6.60 8.27
CA VAL A 297 19.90 7.51 9.03
C VAL A 297 21.36 7.38 8.60
N LEU A 298 22.13 8.44 8.77
CA LEU A 298 23.53 8.46 8.35
C LEU A 298 24.38 7.65 9.34
N SER A 299 25.06 6.62 8.84
CA SER A 299 25.84 5.67 9.65
C SER A 299 27.23 5.46 9.04
N ASP A 300 27.97 4.43 9.48
CA ASP A 300 29.19 4.05 8.80
C ASP A 300 28.91 3.57 7.36
N GLU A 301 29.90 3.76 6.48
CA GLU A 301 29.78 3.50 5.05
C GLU A 301 29.39 2.05 4.73
N LYS A 302 29.86 1.09 5.54
CA LYS A 302 29.55 -0.33 5.35
C LYS A 302 28.08 -0.60 5.65
N THR A 303 27.59 -0.12 6.79
CA THR A 303 26.17 -0.26 7.18
C THR A 303 25.24 0.36 6.14
N MET A 304 25.57 1.56 5.63
CA MET A 304 24.77 2.20 4.57
C MET A 304 24.80 1.41 3.26
N LYS A 305 25.94 0.84 2.86
CA LYS A 305 26.02 -0.02 1.66
C LYS A 305 25.20 -1.31 1.82
N ASP A 306 25.22 -1.92 3.00
CA ASP A 306 24.44 -3.12 3.30
C ASP A 306 22.92 -2.81 3.26
N GLN A 307 22.51 -1.68 3.83
CA GLN A 307 21.13 -1.17 3.73
C GLN A 307 20.73 -0.88 2.26
N LEU A 308 21.58 -0.24 1.47
CA LEU A 308 21.32 0.04 0.06
C LEU A 308 21.12 -1.26 -0.74
N LYS A 309 21.94 -2.28 -0.48
CA LYS A 309 21.79 -3.60 -1.09
C LYS A 309 20.45 -4.23 -0.71
N LYS A 310 20.05 -4.16 0.57
CA LYS A 310 18.75 -4.66 1.04
C LYS A 310 17.59 -3.94 0.34
N LEU A 311 17.65 -2.63 0.18
CA LEU A 311 16.62 -1.87 -0.55
C LEU A 311 16.51 -2.30 -2.03
N HIS A 312 17.63 -2.60 -2.69
CA HIS A 312 17.62 -3.18 -4.04
C HIS A 312 16.99 -4.58 -4.07
N GLU A 313 17.27 -5.42 -3.08
CA GLU A 313 16.65 -6.75 -2.96
C GLU A 313 15.13 -6.63 -2.76
N LEU A 314 14.66 -5.68 -1.96
CA LEU A 314 13.22 -5.39 -1.80
C LEU A 314 12.59 -4.91 -3.12
N GLN A 315 13.25 -4.01 -3.84
CA GLN A 315 12.78 -3.55 -5.15
C GLN A 315 12.62 -4.71 -6.15
N ASN A 316 13.61 -5.60 -6.21
CA ASN A 316 13.55 -6.79 -7.04
C ASN A 316 12.41 -7.72 -6.62
N SER A 317 12.19 -7.89 -5.31
CA SER A 317 11.08 -8.69 -4.80
C SER A 317 9.72 -8.12 -5.18
N VAL A 318 9.55 -6.80 -5.21
CA VAL A 318 8.31 -6.16 -5.72
C VAL A 318 8.12 -6.50 -7.21
N GLU A 319 9.18 -6.43 -8.01
CA GLU A 319 9.14 -6.75 -9.44
C GLU A 319 8.78 -8.22 -9.70
N GLU A 320 9.35 -9.16 -8.95
CA GLU A 320 9.02 -10.60 -9.03
C GLU A 320 7.54 -10.91 -8.81
N HIS A 321 6.84 -10.04 -8.06
CA HIS A 321 5.44 -10.19 -7.71
C HIS A 321 4.48 -9.39 -8.62
N ARG A 322 5.00 -8.65 -9.62
CA ARG A 322 4.22 -7.82 -10.55
C ARG A 322 3.14 -8.61 -11.30
N GLU A 323 3.46 -9.82 -11.76
CA GLU A 323 2.49 -10.67 -12.47
C GLU A 323 1.32 -11.11 -11.57
N LYS A 324 1.57 -11.39 -10.28
CA LYS A 324 0.52 -11.71 -9.32
C LYS A 324 -0.39 -10.50 -9.07
N PHE A 325 0.19 -9.31 -8.96
CA PHE A 325 -0.56 -8.06 -8.84
C PHE A 325 -1.41 -7.79 -10.10
N ASN A 326 -0.84 -7.91 -11.29
CA ASN A 326 -1.57 -7.76 -12.56
C ASN A 326 -2.75 -8.73 -12.65
N TYR A 327 -2.56 -9.99 -12.24
CA TYR A 327 -3.63 -10.98 -12.18
C TYR A 327 -4.76 -10.55 -11.22
N VAL A 328 -4.42 -10.14 -9.98
CA VAL A 328 -5.41 -9.65 -9.01
C VAL A 328 -6.11 -8.40 -9.51
N ASN A 329 -5.40 -7.43 -10.09
CA ASN A 329 -6.04 -6.22 -10.59
C ASN A 329 -6.99 -6.55 -11.76
N ASN A 330 -6.57 -7.35 -12.73
CA ASN A 330 -7.42 -7.74 -13.87
C ASN A 330 -8.70 -8.48 -13.43
N VAL A 331 -8.56 -9.51 -12.59
CA VAL A 331 -9.72 -10.27 -12.08
C VAL A 331 -10.58 -9.41 -11.14
N GLY A 332 -9.96 -8.54 -10.35
CA GLY A 332 -10.65 -7.58 -9.48
C GLY A 332 -11.52 -6.60 -10.26
N GLN A 333 -11.02 -6.05 -11.37
CA GLN A 333 -11.81 -5.19 -12.27
C GLN A 333 -12.98 -5.96 -12.91
N GLU A 334 -12.77 -7.22 -13.30
CA GLU A 334 -13.85 -8.07 -13.84
C GLU A 334 -14.92 -8.39 -12.77
N LEU A 335 -14.52 -8.61 -11.52
CA LEU A 335 -15.45 -8.80 -10.41
C LEU A 335 -16.22 -7.51 -10.10
N MET A 336 -15.55 -6.35 -10.10
CA MET A 336 -16.20 -5.06 -9.90
C MET A 336 -17.27 -4.77 -10.96
N SER A 337 -17.05 -5.15 -12.22
CA SER A 337 -18.07 -4.94 -13.27
C SER A 337 -19.30 -5.84 -13.13
N LYS A 338 -19.19 -6.93 -12.34
CA LYS A 338 -20.29 -7.89 -12.07
C LYS A 338 -21.03 -7.58 -10.76
N ILE A 339 -20.43 -6.81 -9.86
CA ILE A 339 -21.00 -6.44 -8.55
C ILE A 339 -21.66 -5.06 -8.69
N ASP A 340 -22.95 -5.05 -9.03
CA ASP A 340 -23.73 -3.80 -9.15
C ASP A 340 -24.07 -3.20 -7.78
N GLY A 341 -23.49 -2.04 -7.46
CA GLY A 341 -24.06 -0.97 -6.63
C GLY A 341 -24.41 -1.27 -5.17
N ASP A 342 -24.19 -2.48 -4.67
CA ASP A 342 -24.42 -2.83 -3.27
C ASP A 342 -23.25 -2.43 -2.36
N SER A 343 -23.50 -2.40 -1.05
CA SER A 343 -22.48 -2.03 -0.05
C SER A 343 -21.24 -2.94 -0.04
N GLN A 344 -21.35 -4.18 -0.55
CA GLN A 344 -20.23 -5.11 -0.62
C GLN A 344 -19.32 -4.77 -1.80
N GLY A 345 -19.90 -4.40 -2.95
CA GLY A 345 -19.15 -3.90 -4.11
C GLY A 345 -18.35 -2.64 -3.81
N GLN A 346 -18.91 -1.71 -3.03
CA GLN A 346 -18.19 -0.50 -2.63
C GLN A 346 -16.99 -0.81 -1.73
N ARG A 347 -17.13 -1.68 -0.72
CA ARG A 347 -16.01 -2.12 0.12
C ARG A 347 -14.92 -2.81 -0.68
N PHE A 348 -15.31 -3.73 -1.56
CA PHE A 348 -14.39 -4.44 -2.44
C PHE A 348 -13.60 -3.48 -3.34
N LYS A 349 -14.25 -2.44 -3.86
CA LYS A 349 -13.61 -1.37 -4.64
C LYS A 349 -12.58 -0.61 -3.82
N GLU A 350 -12.90 -0.24 -2.59
CA GLU A 350 -11.98 0.46 -1.68
C GLU A 350 -10.75 -0.40 -1.36
N GLU A 351 -10.94 -1.68 -1.05
CA GLU A 351 -9.84 -2.63 -0.79
C GLU A 351 -8.93 -2.81 -2.00
N LEU A 352 -9.48 -2.93 -3.21
CA LEU A 352 -8.69 -3.04 -4.43
C LEU A 352 -7.96 -1.73 -4.75
N GLN A 353 -8.58 -0.58 -4.47
CA GLN A 353 -7.94 0.72 -4.64
C GLN A 353 -6.79 0.91 -3.65
N ASP A 354 -6.96 0.56 -2.37
CA ASP A 354 -5.89 0.59 -1.36
C ASP A 354 -4.70 -0.28 -1.79
N LEU A 355 -4.97 -1.50 -2.27
CA LEU A 355 -3.94 -2.39 -2.82
C LEU A 355 -3.18 -1.74 -3.98
N ASN A 356 -3.90 -1.13 -4.91
CA ASN A 356 -3.30 -0.47 -6.08
C ASN A 356 -2.45 0.74 -5.69
N THR A 357 -2.92 1.55 -4.73
CA THR A 357 -2.17 2.71 -4.21
C THR A 357 -0.88 2.23 -3.55
N LYS A 358 -0.95 1.29 -2.60
CA LYS A 358 0.24 0.76 -1.93
C LYS A 358 1.25 0.13 -2.89
N TRP A 359 0.76 -0.63 -3.88
CA TRP A 359 1.62 -1.22 -4.91
C TRP A 359 2.34 -0.18 -5.77
N SER A 360 1.70 0.97 -6.01
CA SER A 360 2.29 2.08 -6.75
C SER A 360 3.29 2.88 -5.91
N ASP A 361 2.98 3.11 -4.64
CA ASP A 361 3.77 3.99 -3.77
C ASP A 361 5.07 3.33 -3.28
N ILE A 362 5.03 2.03 -2.96
CA ILE A 362 6.20 1.29 -2.43
C ILE A 362 7.45 1.41 -3.33
N PRO A 363 7.38 1.16 -4.65
CA PRO A 363 8.53 1.35 -5.54
C PRO A 363 9.10 2.77 -5.53
N ILE A 364 8.24 3.78 -5.42
CA ILE A 364 8.66 5.20 -5.39
C ILE A 364 9.41 5.47 -4.09
N ILE A 365 8.85 5.04 -2.95
CA ILE A 365 9.49 5.19 -1.63
C ILE A 365 10.85 4.46 -1.59
N LEU A 366 10.91 3.25 -2.14
CA LEU A 366 12.16 2.49 -2.24
C LEU A 366 13.20 3.20 -3.09
N GLU A 367 12.82 3.74 -4.25
CA GLU A 367 13.72 4.49 -5.13
C GLU A 367 14.22 5.77 -4.46
N GLU A 368 13.34 6.55 -3.83
CA GLU A 368 13.72 7.76 -3.09
C GLU A 368 14.73 7.46 -1.98
N ARG A 369 14.51 6.38 -1.21
CA ARG A 369 15.45 5.94 -0.16
C ARG A 369 16.77 5.47 -0.74
N GLN A 370 16.77 4.71 -1.84
CA GLN A 370 17.99 4.27 -2.52
C GLN A 370 18.80 5.47 -3.03
N GLN A 371 18.15 6.44 -3.67
CA GLN A 371 18.82 7.63 -4.19
C GLN A 371 19.41 8.50 -3.07
N ARG A 372 18.66 8.68 -1.97
CA ARG A 372 19.13 9.40 -0.78
C ARG A 372 20.35 8.72 -0.16
N LEU A 373 20.25 7.42 0.13
CA LEU A 373 21.32 6.66 0.74
C LEU A 373 22.57 6.59 -0.15
N ALA A 374 22.40 6.43 -1.47
CA ALA A 374 23.51 6.47 -2.42
C ALA A 374 24.19 7.85 -2.50
N LYS A 375 23.42 8.94 -2.33
CA LYS A 375 23.98 10.30 -2.21
C LYS A 375 24.78 10.43 -0.91
N ASP A 376 24.23 9.99 0.21
CA ASP A 376 24.88 10.08 1.52
C ASP A 376 26.18 9.27 1.57
N ILE A 377 26.19 8.06 0.99
CA ILE A 377 27.42 7.25 0.83
C ILE A 377 28.49 8.01 0.02
N ARG A 378 28.11 8.62 -1.11
CA ARG A 378 29.07 9.39 -1.93
C ARG A 378 29.60 10.62 -1.20
N SER A 379 28.71 11.35 -0.52
CA SER A 379 29.06 12.53 0.26
C SER A 379 29.98 12.17 1.44
N LEU A 380 29.71 11.08 2.14
CA LEU A 380 30.54 10.60 3.24
C LEU A 380 31.91 10.12 2.76
N ALA A 381 31.98 9.43 1.62
CA ALA A 381 33.26 9.01 1.04
C ALA A 381 34.13 10.23 0.68
N ALA A 382 33.57 11.22 -0.02
CA ALA A 382 34.28 12.45 -0.38
C ALA A 382 34.74 13.23 0.86
N PHE A 383 33.91 13.28 1.91
CA PHE A 383 34.29 13.85 3.19
C PHE A 383 35.44 13.10 3.84
N ASN A 384 35.37 11.77 3.92
CA ASN A 384 36.42 10.95 4.53
C ASN A 384 37.76 11.11 3.81
N ASP A 385 37.76 11.20 2.49
CA ASP A 385 38.95 11.46 1.68
C ASP A 385 39.55 12.83 2.02
N GLU A 386 38.74 13.90 1.99
CA GLU A 386 39.21 15.25 2.30
C GLU A 386 39.68 15.40 3.76
N PHE A 387 38.97 14.76 4.69
CA PHE A 387 39.33 14.76 6.10
C PHE A 387 40.67 14.04 6.32
N SER A 388 40.90 12.91 5.66
CA SER A 388 42.17 12.16 5.76
C SER A 388 43.33 12.93 5.13
N ASN A 389 43.10 13.59 3.99
CA ASN A 389 44.09 14.49 3.38
C ASN A 389 44.46 15.66 4.31
N PHE A 390 43.48 16.20 5.05
CA PHE A 390 43.71 17.26 6.01
C PHE A 390 44.45 16.77 7.27
N GLU A 391 44.13 15.58 7.77
CA GLU A 391 44.87 14.92 8.86
C GLU A 391 46.35 14.72 8.48
N GLU A 392 46.63 14.28 7.25
CA GLU A 392 48.00 14.12 6.76
C GLU A 392 48.74 15.47 6.69
N TRP A 393 48.08 16.52 6.20
CA TRP A 393 48.65 17.86 6.17
C TRP A 393 48.94 18.40 7.59
N LEU A 394 48.04 18.18 8.55
CA LEU A 394 48.25 18.55 9.94
C LEU A 394 49.46 17.83 10.54
N GLU A 395 49.60 16.53 10.27
CA GLU A 395 50.73 15.74 10.76
C GLU A 395 52.06 16.25 10.18
N LYS A 396 52.10 16.55 8.87
CA LYS A 396 53.27 17.17 8.22
C LYS A 396 53.60 18.54 8.82
N SER A 397 52.59 19.35 9.08
CA SER A 397 52.75 20.70 9.65
C SER A 397 53.28 20.66 11.09
N LEU A 398 52.77 19.73 11.91
CA LEU A 398 53.27 19.49 13.28
C LEU A 398 54.73 19.02 13.27
N ASN A 399 55.09 18.13 12.34
CA ASN A 399 56.47 17.67 12.19
C ASN A 399 57.41 18.80 11.73
N ALA A 400 57.00 19.60 10.73
CA ALA A 400 57.78 20.76 10.28
C ALA A 400 57.98 21.78 11.42
N LEU A 401 56.94 22.05 12.21
CA LEU A 401 57.04 22.91 13.38
C LEU A 401 58.00 22.32 14.43
N ALA A 402 57.92 21.02 14.70
CA ALA A 402 58.83 20.34 15.62
C ALA A 402 60.29 20.42 15.16
N GLU A 403 60.56 20.26 13.85
CA GLU A 403 61.90 20.41 13.27
C GLU A 403 62.45 21.83 13.45
N ILE A 404 61.61 22.87 13.27
CA ILE A 404 61.99 24.26 13.53
C ILE A 404 62.34 24.46 15.02
N CYS A 405 61.58 23.83 15.92
CA CYS A 405 61.77 23.92 17.38
C CYS A 405 62.97 23.09 17.91
N GLN A 406 63.49 22.10 17.18
CA GLN A 406 64.51 21.15 17.69
C GLN A 406 65.83 21.83 18.08
N ASP A 407 66.16 22.94 17.44
CA ASP A 407 67.45 23.60 17.62
C ASP A 407 67.37 24.59 18.78
N ARG A 408 67.58 24.08 20.01
CA ARG A 408 67.51 24.83 21.27
C ARG A 408 68.43 26.05 21.32
N LEU A 409 69.54 26.04 20.58
CA LEU A 409 70.49 27.13 20.55
C LEU A 409 70.20 28.04 19.36
N ILE A 410 70.01 29.32 19.64
CA ILE A 410 69.98 30.37 18.63
C ILE A 410 71.43 30.58 18.21
N LYS A 411 71.88 29.81 17.21
CA LYS A 411 73.28 29.74 16.79
C LYS A 411 73.77 31.06 16.22
N ASP A 412 73.02 31.66 15.31
CA ASP A 412 73.40 32.93 14.68
C ASP A 412 72.18 33.68 14.10
N VAL A 413 72.41 34.92 13.67
CA VAL A 413 71.35 35.80 13.11
C VAL A 413 70.77 35.26 11.82
N GLU A 414 71.60 34.68 10.96
CA GLU A 414 71.19 34.19 9.65
C GLU A 414 70.30 32.97 9.79
N THR A 415 70.68 32.03 10.67
CA THR A 415 69.85 30.85 10.98
C THR A 415 68.53 31.24 11.66
N THR A 416 68.53 32.27 12.51
CA THR A 416 67.29 32.80 13.13
C THR A 416 66.36 33.42 12.10
N LYS A 417 66.89 34.25 11.18
CA LYS A 417 66.12 34.83 10.08
C LYS A 417 65.57 33.75 9.15
N PHE A 418 66.37 32.72 8.85
CA PHE A 418 65.95 31.58 8.03
C PHE A 418 64.80 30.79 8.67
N LYS A 419 64.88 30.49 9.98
CA LYS A 419 63.78 29.84 10.72
C LYS A 419 62.52 30.71 10.75
N LEU A 420 62.65 32.01 10.94
CA LEU A 420 61.52 32.93 10.90
C LEU A 420 60.84 32.94 9.51
N GLU A 421 61.61 32.85 8.43
CA GLU A 421 61.07 32.74 7.08
C GLU A 421 60.33 31.40 6.86
N GLN A 422 60.88 30.29 7.36
CA GLN A 422 60.17 28.99 7.34
C GLN A 422 58.85 29.05 8.13
N LEU A 423 58.82 29.69 9.30
CA LEU A 423 57.59 29.88 10.08
C LEU A 423 56.58 30.78 9.37
N LYS A 424 57.02 31.82 8.67
CA LYS A 424 56.14 32.66 7.83
C LYS A 424 55.53 31.86 6.69
N SER A 425 56.34 31.04 6.01
CA SER A 425 55.85 30.12 4.97
C SER A 425 54.79 29.17 5.54
N LEU A 426 55.05 28.56 6.70
CA LEU A 426 54.10 27.65 7.36
C LEU A 426 52.82 28.39 7.79
N SER A 427 52.94 29.63 8.28
CA SER A 427 51.79 30.49 8.62
C SER A 427 50.93 30.83 7.40
N GLU A 428 51.55 31.04 6.23
CA GLU A 428 50.85 31.24 4.98
C GLU A 428 50.11 29.96 4.55
N GLU A 429 50.73 28.78 4.69
CA GLU A 429 50.07 27.50 4.44
C GLU A 429 48.87 27.26 5.36
N VAL A 430 49.00 27.57 6.66
CA VAL A 430 47.88 27.54 7.61
C VAL A 430 46.76 28.48 7.13
N SER A 431 47.10 29.70 6.73
CA SER A 431 46.11 30.66 6.23
C SER A 431 45.36 30.15 4.98
N LYS A 432 46.06 29.45 4.07
CA LYS A 432 45.46 28.79 2.89
C LYS A 432 44.57 27.61 3.26
N ASN A 433 44.88 26.89 4.33
CA ASN A 433 44.13 25.71 4.77
C ASN A 433 42.98 26.02 5.74
N LYS A 434 42.90 27.23 6.30
CA LYS A 434 41.78 27.69 7.15
C LYS A 434 40.39 27.45 6.57
N PRO A 435 40.09 27.78 5.30
CA PRO A 435 38.77 27.48 4.73
C PRO A 435 38.48 25.97 4.65
N ARG A 436 39.50 25.11 4.55
CA ARG A 436 39.32 23.65 4.50
C ARG A 436 38.81 23.12 5.83
N ILE A 437 39.39 23.54 6.96
CA ILE A 437 38.89 23.11 8.29
C ILE A 437 37.49 23.66 8.58
N GLU A 438 37.19 24.90 8.20
CA GLU A 438 35.85 25.48 8.36
C GLU A 438 34.80 24.70 7.52
N SER A 439 35.18 24.30 6.30
CA SER A 439 34.35 23.43 5.45
C SER A 439 34.15 22.05 6.08
N LEU A 440 35.21 21.40 6.57
CA LEU A 440 35.13 20.09 7.23
C LEU A 440 34.28 20.13 8.51
N GLN A 441 34.36 21.21 9.29
CA GLN A 441 33.50 21.42 10.46
C GLN A 441 32.03 21.57 10.05
N THR A 442 31.77 22.34 8.98
CA THR A 442 30.41 22.52 8.46
C THR A 442 29.82 21.20 7.97
N MET A 443 30.59 20.42 7.19
CA MET A 443 30.17 19.09 6.72
C MET A 443 29.96 18.12 7.87
N THR A 444 30.82 18.16 8.89
CA THR A 444 30.67 17.36 10.11
C THR A 444 29.35 17.68 10.80
N ASN A 445 29.04 18.95 11.03
CA ASN A 445 27.78 19.37 11.64
C ASN A 445 26.56 18.92 10.83
N GLN A 446 26.62 19.00 9.49
CA GLN A 446 25.55 18.49 8.61
C GLN A 446 25.35 16.98 8.76
N PHE A 447 26.43 16.20 8.86
CA PHE A 447 26.32 14.76 9.09
C PHE A 447 25.79 14.42 10.49
N LEU A 448 26.02 15.29 11.49
CA LEU A 448 25.53 15.09 12.85
C LEU A 448 24.01 15.27 13.01
N GLU A 449 23.36 16.06 12.14
CA GLU A 449 21.92 16.37 12.27
C GLU A 449 21.03 15.12 12.16
N ASN A 450 21.39 14.15 11.32
CA ASN A 450 20.57 12.95 11.03
C ASN A 450 21.37 11.65 11.08
N SER A 451 22.36 11.56 11.98
CA SER A 451 23.18 10.35 12.12
C SER A 451 22.84 9.48 13.32
N GLU A 452 23.22 8.22 13.23
CA GLU A 452 23.15 7.30 14.36
C GLU A 452 24.07 7.76 15.51
N PRO A 453 23.66 7.61 16.79
CA PRO A 453 24.44 8.09 17.93
C PRO A 453 25.88 7.58 18.00
N LYS A 454 26.10 6.31 17.62
CA LYS A 454 27.45 5.71 17.62
C LYS A 454 28.35 6.34 16.55
N PHE A 455 27.81 6.55 15.36
CA PHE A 455 28.52 7.21 14.27
C PHE A 455 28.81 8.66 14.63
N ALA A 456 27.80 9.39 15.12
CA ALA A 456 27.93 10.78 15.56
C ALA A 456 29.02 10.98 16.62
N ASN A 457 29.08 10.11 17.63
CA ASN A 457 30.13 10.15 18.66
C ASN A 457 31.54 9.91 18.10
N THR A 458 31.66 8.98 17.15
CA THR A 458 32.94 8.67 16.50
C THR A 458 33.42 9.84 15.65
N LEU A 459 32.51 10.43 14.87
CA LEU A 459 32.79 11.58 14.02
C LEU A 459 33.17 12.82 14.86
N ASN A 460 32.45 13.09 15.94
CA ASN A 460 32.77 14.18 16.88
C ASN A 460 34.16 14.01 17.51
N SER A 461 34.49 12.81 17.97
CA SER A 461 35.79 12.52 18.57
C SER A 461 36.93 12.77 17.57
N ARG A 462 36.74 12.37 16.31
CA ARG A 462 37.71 12.62 15.23
C ARG A 462 37.84 14.11 14.92
N GLN A 463 36.73 14.84 14.83
CA GLN A 463 36.69 16.29 14.62
C GLN A 463 37.38 17.06 15.76
N GLU A 464 37.23 16.60 17.00
CA GLU A 464 37.89 17.19 18.17
C GLU A 464 39.41 17.04 18.08
N VAL A 465 39.91 15.84 17.74
CA VAL A 465 41.35 15.60 17.56
C VAL A 465 41.94 16.49 16.46
N VAL A 466 41.27 16.61 15.32
CA VAL A 466 41.70 17.50 14.23
C VAL A 466 41.69 18.96 14.66
N SER A 467 40.67 19.38 15.38
CA SER A 467 40.58 20.75 15.90
C SER A 467 41.69 21.04 16.90
N GLN A 468 42.02 20.11 17.81
CA GLN A 468 43.14 20.24 18.74
C GLN A 468 44.49 20.34 18.01
N LYS A 469 44.75 19.47 17.04
CA LYS A 469 45.98 19.52 16.22
C LYS A 469 46.11 20.84 15.47
N TRP A 470 45.03 21.32 14.87
CA TRP A 470 45.00 22.61 14.16
C TRP A 470 45.36 23.79 15.06
N HIS A 471 44.74 23.89 16.25
CA HIS A 471 45.08 24.94 17.21
C HIS A 471 46.53 24.80 17.70
N GLY A 472 47.00 23.58 17.94
CA GLY A 472 48.39 23.30 18.30
C GLY A 472 49.40 23.81 17.26
N VAL A 473 49.11 23.64 15.96
CA VAL A 473 49.94 24.21 14.88
C VAL A 473 49.92 25.74 14.92
N ILE A 474 48.74 26.38 15.02
CA ILE A 474 48.62 27.85 15.06
C ILE A 474 49.37 28.44 16.25
N ASP A 475 49.09 27.93 17.45
CA ASP A 475 49.66 28.44 18.69
C ASP A 475 51.17 28.22 18.74
N GLY A 476 51.63 27.05 18.26
CA GLY A 476 53.05 26.73 18.20
C GLY A 476 53.82 27.57 17.18
N ILE A 477 53.26 27.83 15.99
CA ILE A 477 53.86 28.76 15.01
C ILE A 477 54.01 30.15 15.63
N LYS A 478 52.95 30.66 16.25
CA LYS A 478 52.97 31.99 16.88
C LYS A 478 54.01 32.08 17.99
N ALA A 479 54.05 31.09 18.88
CA ALA A 479 55.01 31.06 19.97
C ALA A 479 56.47 31.03 19.47
N GLU A 480 56.77 30.25 18.44
CA GLU A 480 58.13 30.18 17.89
C GLU A 480 58.48 31.43 17.06
N GLN A 481 57.52 32.04 16.36
CA GLN A 481 57.69 33.34 15.70
C GLN A 481 58.04 34.44 16.71
N ASP A 482 57.22 34.60 17.76
CA ASP A 482 57.44 35.60 18.82
C ASP A 482 58.83 35.43 19.46
N LYS A 483 59.24 34.18 19.69
CA LYS A 483 60.56 33.84 20.24
C LYS A 483 61.72 34.24 19.32
N HIS A 484 61.64 33.91 18.03
CA HIS A 484 62.68 34.27 17.07
C HIS A 484 62.72 35.79 16.78
N GLU A 485 61.58 36.46 16.72
CA GLU A 485 61.51 37.91 16.59
C GLU A 485 62.10 38.63 17.80
N ALA A 486 61.78 38.18 19.02
CA ALA A 486 62.37 38.72 20.24
C ALA A 486 63.90 38.55 20.26
N ALA A 487 64.41 37.40 19.79
CA ALA A 487 65.84 37.16 19.68
C ALA A 487 66.53 38.09 18.67
N LEU A 488 65.89 38.36 17.52
CA LEU A 488 66.40 39.33 16.55
C LEU A 488 66.38 40.77 17.09
N ARG A 489 65.31 41.18 17.79
CA ARG A 489 65.24 42.51 18.41
C ARG A 489 66.35 42.72 19.44
N LYS A 490 66.59 41.75 20.33
CA LYS A 490 67.72 41.77 21.27
C LYS A 490 69.06 41.88 20.55
N ASN A 491 69.19 41.21 19.39
CA ASN A 491 70.40 41.29 18.58
C ASN A 491 70.65 42.71 18.06
N ASP A 492 69.61 43.32 17.47
CA ASP A 492 69.66 44.67 16.94
C ASP A 492 69.91 45.70 18.05
N GLU A 493 69.31 45.55 19.23
CA GLU A 493 69.56 46.40 20.41
C GLU A 493 71.03 46.35 20.84
N ILE A 494 71.64 45.16 20.84
CA ILE A 494 73.07 44.99 21.17
C ILE A 494 73.97 45.66 20.13
N ILE A 495 73.71 45.43 18.83
CA ILE A 495 74.53 46.01 17.75
C ILE A 495 74.42 47.53 17.76
N ASN A 496 73.20 48.07 17.80
CA ASN A 496 72.96 49.52 17.85
C ASN A 496 73.55 50.14 19.11
N GLY A 497 73.50 49.44 20.26
CA GLY A 497 74.13 49.89 21.50
C GLY A 497 75.65 49.95 21.38
N ILE A 498 76.29 48.93 20.80
CA ILE A 498 77.74 48.94 20.55
C ILE A 498 78.11 50.13 19.65
N GLU A 499 77.35 50.39 18.59
CA GLU A 499 77.58 51.52 17.69
C GLU A 499 77.38 52.88 18.39
N ASP A 500 76.30 53.06 19.17
CA ASP A 500 76.02 54.29 19.93
C ASP A 500 77.15 54.58 20.93
N PHE A 501 77.53 53.61 21.76
CA PHE A 501 78.60 53.82 22.74
C PHE A 501 79.97 54.01 22.07
N THR A 502 80.26 53.31 20.98
CA THR A 502 81.51 53.51 20.24
C THR A 502 81.58 54.93 19.66
N GLY A 503 80.48 55.43 19.09
CA GLY A 503 80.39 56.79 18.55
C GLY A 503 80.40 57.86 19.65
N TRP A 504 79.68 57.63 20.74
CA TRP A 504 79.62 58.51 21.89
C TRP A 504 80.98 58.63 22.60
N LEU A 505 81.68 57.51 22.81
CA LEU A 505 83.05 57.53 23.36
C LEU A 505 84.00 58.29 22.45
N ALA A 506 83.89 58.14 21.12
CA ALA A 506 84.69 58.91 20.17
C ALA A 506 84.45 60.42 20.24
N ALA A 507 83.18 60.83 20.38
CA ALA A 507 82.83 62.23 20.57
C ALA A 507 83.31 62.75 21.93
N LEU A 508 83.17 61.94 22.98
CA LEU A 508 83.60 62.30 24.33
C LEU A 508 85.11 62.46 24.42
N GLU A 509 85.89 61.56 23.80
CA GLU A 509 87.36 61.66 23.66
C GLU A 509 87.79 62.98 23.00
N LYS A 510 87.05 63.43 21.98
CA LYS A 510 87.32 64.71 21.31
C LYS A 510 87.02 65.91 22.21
N ASP A 511 86.03 65.81 23.08
CA ASP A 511 85.68 66.85 24.06
C ASP A 511 86.69 66.93 25.23
N ILE A 512 87.54 65.92 25.42
CA ILE A 512 88.59 65.94 26.46
C ILE A 512 89.60 67.05 26.14
N PRO A 513 89.79 68.04 27.03
CA PRO A 513 90.79 69.09 26.82
C PRO A 513 92.20 68.52 26.65
N GLN A 514 93.00 69.11 25.75
CA GLN A 514 94.41 68.77 25.64
C GLN A 514 95.17 69.14 26.93
N ASP A 515 96.09 68.28 27.34
CA ASP A 515 96.93 68.50 28.51
C ASP A 515 97.78 69.75 28.30
N THR A 516 97.38 70.83 28.99
CA THR A 516 98.03 72.13 28.95
C THR A 516 98.42 72.55 30.36
N LYS A 517 99.51 73.30 30.48
CA LYS A 517 100.00 73.78 31.78
C LYS A 517 99.03 74.84 32.32
N ILE A 518 98.40 74.55 33.45
CA ILE A 518 97.49 75.47 34.13
C ILE A 518 98.33 76.62 34.70
N SER A 519 98.10 77.83 34.20
CA SER A 519 98.93 79.00 34.51
C SER A 519 98.18 80.04 35.35
N SER A 520 96.86 79.89 35.52
CA SER A 520 96.05 80.73 36.39
C SER A 520 94.98 79.96 37.17
N SER A 521 94.52 80.56 38.28
CA SER A 521 93.40 80.03 39.07
C SER A 521 92.09 79.98 38.28
N VAL A 522 91.86 80.96 37.40
CA VAL A 522 90.67 80.99 36.54
C VAL A 522 90.68 79.81 35.56
N GLU A 523 91.83 79.51 34.97
CA GLU A 523 92.03 78.34 34.11
C GLU A 523 91.80 77.03 34.88
N LEU A 524 92.31 76.91 36.11
CA LEU A 524 92.12 75.72 36.96
C LEU A 524 90.62 75.42 37.18
N PHE A 525 89.85 76.43 37.59
CA PHE A 525 88.41 76.27 37.84
C PHE A 525 87.61 76.03 36.55
N GLN A 526 88.00 76.65 35.42
CA GLN A 526 87.37 76.44 34.12
C GLN A 526 87.61 75.02 33.59
N ILE A 527 88.85 74.53 33.63
CA ILE A 527 89.20 73.17 33.18
C ILE A 527 88.52 72.14 34.10
N ARG A 528 88.53 72.34 35.41
CA ARG A 528 87.78 71.50 36.36
C ARG A 528 86.29 71.46 36.03
N GLY A 529 85.67 72.61 35.73
CA GLY A 529 84.26 72.68 35.35
C GLY A 529 83.95 71.91 34.05
N ARG A 530 84.88 71.92 33.07
CA ARG A 530 84.77 71.09 31.86
C ARG A 530 84.86 69.60 32.19
N TYR A 531 85.83 69.19 33.01
CA TYR A 531 85.96 67.79 33.43
C TYR A 531 84.80 67.32 34.33
N GLN A 532 84.21 68.21 35.14
CA GLN A 532 82.96 67.94 35.86
C GLN A 532 81.84 67.63 34.87
N SER A 533 81.66 68.47 33.84
CA SER A 533 80.62 68.23 32.84
C SER A 533 80.85 66.93 32.07
N LEU A 534 82.10 66.56 31.76
CA LEU A 534 82.43 65.27 31.16
C LEU A 534 82.12 64.11 32.10
N LYS A 535 82.48 64.23 33.39
CA LYS A 535 82.15 63.25 34.42
C LYS A 535 80.64 63.03 34.51
N ASP A 536 79.87 64.11 34.59
CA ASP A 536 78.40 64.03 34.68
C ASP A 536 77.77 63.40 33.43
N LYS A 537 78.37 63.63 32.24
CA LYS A 537 77.95 62.96 30.99
C LYS A 537 78.21 61.45 31.06
N VAL A 538 79.37 61.03 31.58
CA VAL A 538 79.70 59.61 31.79
C VAL A 538 78.75 58.98 32.79
N ASP A 539 78.60 59.57 33.98
CA ASP A 539 77.78 59.04 35.08
C ASP A 539 76.34 58.74 34.62
N LYS A 540 75.76 59.61 33.78
CA LYS A 540 74.40 59.43 33.22
C LYS A 540 74.24 58.20 32.34
N ARG A 541 75.33 57.73 31.70
CA ARG A 541 75.32 56.63 30.73
C ARG A 541 75.88 55.31 31.31
N VAL A 542 76.39 55.30 32.54
CA VAL A 542 76.97 54.10 33.19
C VAL A 542 75.98 52.94 33.23
N GLU A 543 74.73 53.21 33.62
CA GLU A 543 73.72 52.16 33.76
C GLU A 543 73.29 51.60 32.40
N GLU A 544 73.17 52.46 31.38
CA GLU A 544 72.90 52.03 30.00
C GLU A 544 74.03 51.13 29.47
N PHE A 545 75.29 51.47 29.77
CA PHE A 545 76.45 50.67 29.39
C PHE A 545 76.47 49.31 30.11
N ARG A 546 76.11 49.30 31.40
CA ARG A 546 75.99 48.08 32.21
C ARG A 546 74.93 47.14 31.63
N ASN A 547 73.76 47.66 31.29
CA ASN A 547 72.66 46.89 30.68
C ASN A 547 73.06 46.32 29.32
N LEU A 548 73.75 47.12 28.48
CA LEU A 548 74.26 46.64 27.18
C LEU A 548 75.26 45.49 27.35
N ASN A 549 76.17 45.58 28.33
CA ASN A 549 77.10 44.50 28.64
C ASN A 549 76.39 43.25 29.19
N GLU A 550 75.36 43.40 30.01
CA GLU A 550 74.58 42.27 30.52
C GLU A 550 73.87 41.54 29.36
N MET A 551 73.20 42.28 28.47
CA MET A 551 72.58 41.72 27.26
C MET A 551 73.59 41.07 26.33
N GLY A 552 74.76 41.70 26.16
CA GLY A 552 75.89 41.17 25.40
C GLY A 552 76.38 39.84 25.95
N ASN A 553 76.66 39.79 27.25
CA ASN A 553 77.15 38.59 27.93
C ASN A 553 76.13 37.45 27.92
N ASP A 554 74.84 37.74 28.16
CA ASP A 554 73.75 36.77 28.06
C ASP A 554 73.73 36.11 26.66
N LYS A 555 73.87 36.91 25.60
CA LYS A 555 73.96 36.42 24.23
C LYS A 555 75.24 35.62 23.95
N LEU A 556 76.39 36.04 24.50
CA LEU A 556 77.65 35.30 24.36
C LEU A 556 77.62 33.94 25.08
N LEU A 557 76.83 33.80 26.14
CA LEU A 557 76.66 32.55 26.88
C LEU A 557 75.67 31.59 26.22
N ASN A 558 74.62 32.12 25.57
CA ASN A 558 73.50 31.33 25.04
C ASN A 558 73.58 31.05 23.53
N SER A 559 74.63 31.52 22.84
CA SER A 559 74.82 31.35 21.40
C SER A 559 76.23 30.85 21.06
N GLU A 560 76.37 30.15 19.94
CA GLU A 560 77.65 29.59 19.47
C GLU A 560 77.85 29.89 17.98
N GLY A 561 79.04 30.36 17.59
CA GLY A 561 79.39 30.55 16.18
C GLY A 561 80.39 31.69 15.92
N SER A 562 80.76 31.88 14.66
CA SER A 562 81.68 32.94 14.21
C SER A 562 81.14 34.35 14.51
N SER A 563 79.83 34.55 14.38
CA SER A 563 79.15 35.82 14.69
C SER A 563 79.22 36.17 16.19
N VAL A 564 79.20 35.17 17.07
CA VAL A 564 79.36 35.33 18.53
C VAL A 564 80.79 35.71 18.88
N GLN A 565 81.77 35.13 18.20
CA GLN A 565 83.18 35.48 18.38
C GLN A 565 83.48 36.92 17.97
N GLU A 566 82.90 37.36 16.85
CA GLU A 566 83.03 38.75 16.40
C GLU A 566 82.35 39.74 17.37
N LEU A 567 81.16 39.39 17.86
CA LEU A 567 80.49 40.17 18.91
C LEU A 567 81.34 40.28 20.18
N GLY A 568 81.97 39.18 20.61
CA GLY A 568 82.88 39.17 21.75
C GLY A 568 84.10 40.09 21.56
N ARG A 569 84.65 40.15 20.35
CA ARG A 569 85.73 41.09 20.01
C ARG A 569 85.26 42.54 20.10
N GLN A 570 84.08 42.85 19.56
CA GLN A 570 83.51 44.19 19.63
C GLN A 570 83.25 44.64 21.07
N PHE A 571 82.69 43.78 21.93
CA PHE A 571 82.53 44.08 23.35
C PHE A 571 83.88 44.25 24.07
N THR A 572 84.89 43.44 23.74
CA THR A 572 86.23 43.59 24.33
C THR A 572 86.82 44.96 23.98
N PHE A 573 86.72 45.36 22.71
CA PHE A 573 87.18 46.67 22.26
C PHE A 573 86.39 47.81 22.92
N LEU A 574 85.07 47.69 22.96
CA LEU A 574 84.19 48.69 23.56
C LEU A 574 84.45 48.85 25.06
N ASN A 575 84.62 47.75 25.79
CA ASN A 575 84.92 47.74 27.23
C ASN A 575 86.29 48.35 27.54
N ALA A 576 87.31 48.02 26.74
CA ALA A 576 88.63 48.63 26.87
C ALA A 576 88.57 50.15 26.65
N ARG A 577 87.85 50.60 25.61
CA ARG A 577 87.70 52.01 25.29
C ARG A 577 86.90 52.77 26.35
N TRP A 578 85.78 52.18 26.81
CA TRP A 578 85.01 52.75 27.91
C TRP A 578 85.89 52.96 29.13
N THR A 579 86.67 51.95 29.52
CA THR A 579 87.59 52.03 30.67
C THR A 579 88.63 53.13 30.47
N ASP A 580 89.34 53.18 29.34
CA ASP A 580 90.35 54.22 29.06
C ASP A 580 89.78 55.63 29.17
N VAL A 581 88.66 55.91 28.49
CA VAL A 581 88.06 57.24 28.43
C VAL A 581 87.53 57.66 29.79
N THR A 582 86.82 56.75 30.47
CA THR A 582 86.20 57.06 31.77
C THR A 582 87.26 57.24 32.86
N ASP A 583 88.27 56.36 32.93
CA ASP A 583 89.38 56.48 33.88
C ASP A 583 90.15 57.80 33.66
N ARG A 584 90.43 58.16 32.40
CA ARG A 584 91.08 59.45 32.08
C ARG A 584 90.26 60.66 32.55
N ILE A 585 88.94 60.62 32.39
CA ILE A 585 88.05 61.71 32.84
C ILE A 585 87.99 61.76 34.36
N TYR A 586 87.75 60.62 35.04
CA TYR A 586 87.63 60.55 36.49
C TYR A 586 88.94 60.92 37.19
N GLU A 587 90.07 60.38 36.75
CA GLU A 587 91.37 60.63 37.35
C GLU A 587 91.78 62.09 37.18
N LYS A 588 91.63 62.65 35.97
CA LYS A 588 91.94 64.06 35.74
C LYS A 588 91.00 64.99 36.50
N TYR A 589 89.71 64.68 36.55
CA TYR A 589 88.75 65.42 37.36
C TYR A 589 89.14 65.39 38.85
N ARG A 590 89.51 64.23 39.38
CA ARG A 590 89.94 64.06 40.78
C ARG A 590 91.19 64.89 41.07
N GLN A 591 92.19 64.86 40.20
CA GLN A 591 93.40 65.67 40.33
C GLN A 591 93.07 67.18 40.33
N LEU A 592 92.22 67.63 39.39
CA LEU A 592 91.80 69.03 39.30
C LEU A 592 90.94 69.47 40.50
N GLN A 593 90.11 68.58 41.02
CA GLN A 593 89.29 68.81 42.20
C GLN A 593 90.17 68.98 43.44
N ASN A 594 91.16 68.11 43.64
CA ASN A 594 92.14 68.21 44.72
C ASN A 594 92.98 69.49 44.59
N ALA A 595 93.55 69.76 43.41
CA ALA A 595 94.34 70.96 43.17
C ALA A 595 93.53 72.25 43.38
N SER A 596 92.23 72.25 43.02
CA SER A 596 91.34 73.38 43.27
C SER A 596 91.00 73.55 44.75
N HIS A 597 90.91 72.45 45.51
CA HIS A 597 90.71 72.47 46.94
C HIS A 597 91.94 73.01 47.66
N GLU A 598 93.12 72.46 47.38
CA GLU A 598 94.41 72.92 47.92
C GLU A 598 94.68 74.39 47.58
N TYR A 599 94.36 74.82 46.35
CA TYR A 599 94.47 76.23 45.97
C TYR A 599 93.50 77.12 46.76
N GLY A 600 92.28 76.64 47.02
CA GLY A 600 91.30 77.31 47.86
C GLY A 600 91.80 77.48 49.29
N GLU A 601 92.40 76.44 49.88
CA GLU A 601 93.04 76.50 51.20
C GLU A 601 94.23 77.47 51.21
N PHE A 602 95.11 77.40 50.20
CA PHE A 602 96.22 78.33 50.06
C PHE A 602 95.75 79.78 49.97
N ARG A 603 94.68 80.06 49.21
CA ARG A 603 94.08 81.41 49.13
C ARG A 603 93.52 81.87 50.47
N ALA A 604 92.89 80.98 51.24
CA ALA A 604 92.39 81.30 52.57
C ALA A 604 93.54 81.64 53.52
N LEU A 605 94.64 80.88 53.49
CA LEU A 605 95.85 81.17 54.26
C LEU A 605 96.51 82.50 53.84
N VAL A 606 96.68 82.75 52.54
CA VAL A 606 97.22 84.02 52.04
C VAL A 606 96.34 85.20 52.45
N ALA A 607 95.01 85.06 52.41
CA ALA A 607 94.10 86.11 52.87
C ALA A 607 94.25 86.34 54.39
N GLN A 608 94.38 85.27 55.18
CA GLN A 608 94.63 85.36 56.62
C GLN A 608 95.96 86.07 56.93
N GLU A 609 97.04 85.71 56.24
CA GLU A 609 98.35 86.35 56.37
C GLU A 609 98.33 87.81 55.88
N SER A 610 97.60 88.10 54.80
CA SER A 610 97.44 89.48 54.30
C SER A 610 96.63 90.33 55.28
N ASP A 611 95.55 89.80 55.85
CA ASP A 611 94.78 90.45 56.90
C ASP A 611 95.62 90.68 58.16
N TRP A 612 96.51 89.75 58.50
CA TRP A 612 97.48 89.90 59.58
C TRP A 612 98.50 91.00 59.26
N LEU A 613 99.11 91.00 58.07
CA LEU A 613 100.04 92.05 57.60
C LEU A 613 99.37 93.42 57.56
N ASP A 614 98.13 93.54 57.07
CA ASP A 614 97.37 94.79 57.06
C ASP A 614 97.11 95.31 58.48
N LYS A 615 96.83 94.41 59.44
CA LYS A 615 96.73 94.76 60.86
C LYS A 615 98.08 95.24 61.40
N LEU A 616 99.17 94.56 61.06
CA LEU A 616 100.54 94.93 61.46
C LEU A 616 100.95 96.29 60.88
N GLU A 617 100.71 96.55 59.59
CA GLU A 617 101.02 97.82 58.93
C GLU A 617 100.20 98.97 59.52
N LYS A 618 98.91 98.74 59.82
CA LYS A 618 98.08 99.72 60.54
C LYS A 618 98.60 100.02 61.94
N ARG A 619 99.17 99.04 62.65
CA ARG A 619 99.85 99.26 63.94
C ARG A 619 101.15 100.04 63.76
N LEU A 620 101.95 99.70 62.76
CA LEU A 620 103.21 100.37 62.44
C LEU A 620 103.01 101.85 62.07
N LYS A 621 102.01 102.18 61.23
CA LYS A 621 101.67 103.57 60.85
C LYS A 621 101.17 104.43 62.02
N LYS A 622 100.70 103.83 63.11
CA LYS A 622 100.35 104.55 64.35
C LYS A 622 101.57 104.84 65.24
N SER A 623 102.72 104.23 64.98
CA SER A 623 103.95 104.46 65.73
C SER A 623 104.62 105.77 65.28
N SER A 624 104.96 106.66 66.23
CA SER A 624 105.53 107.99 65.96
C SER A 624 107.07 108.06 66.07
N LYS A 625 107.80 106.95 65.94
CA LYS A 625 109.27 106.92 66.02
C LYS A 625 109.91 106.57 64.67
N THR A 626 110.86 107.40 64.21
CA THR A 626 111.74 107.12 63.08
C THR A 626 112.68 105.96 63.46
N ALA A 627 112.60 104.88 62.70
CA ALA A 627 113.03 103.51 63.02
C ALA A 627 114.55 103.27 63.05
N ALA A 628 114.97 102.15 63.67
CA ALA A 628 115.88 101.16 63.07
C ALA A 628 116.14 99.92 63.97
N ASP A 629 115.20 98.97 64.05
CA ASP A 629 115.52 97.52 64.01
C ASP A 629 114.26 96.67 63.76
N ALA A 630 114.36 95.62 62.93
CA ALA A 630 113.22 94.78 62.57
C ALA A 630 112.83 93.78 63.68
N GLU A 631 113.78 93.43 64.54
CA GLU A 631 113.61 92.54 65.68
C GLU A 631 112.86 93.25 66.82
N GLU A 632 113.17 94.53 67.05
CA GLU A 632 112.53 95.40 68.05
C GLU A 632 111.06 95.73 67.70
N ILE A 633 110.71 95.73 66.40
CA ILE A 633 109.32 95.89 65.93
C ILE A 633 108.49 94.61 66.14
N SER A 634 109.09 93.42 66.14
CA SER A 634 108.36 92.17 66.36
C SER A 634 108.05 91.94 67.85
N GLU A 635 108.96 92.33 68.75
CA GLU A 635 108.80 92.17 70.20
C GLU A 635 107.84 93.21 70.82
N GLU A 636 107.64 94.39 70.21
CA GLU A 636 106.60 95.35 70.62
C GLU A 636 105.19 95.04 70.08
N LEU A 637 105.04 93.98 69.24
CA LEU A 637 103.79 93.66 68.55
C LEU A 637 103.15 92.31 68.92
N ASP A 638 103.79 91.50 69.77
CA ASP A 638 103.10 90.51 70.63
C ASP A 638 102.29 91.22 71.73
#